data_AF-A0A2Z6R3U7-F1
#
_entry.id   AF-A0A2Z6R3U7-F1
#
_cell.length_a   1.000
_cell.length_b   1.000
_cell.length_c   1.000
_cell.angle_alpha   90.00
_cell.angle_beta   90.00
_cell.angle_gamma   90.00
#
_symmetry.space_group_name_H-M   'P 1'
#
loop_
_entity.id
_entity.type
_entity.pdbx_description
1 polymer ?
#
loop_
_entity_poly.entity_id
_entity_poly.type
_entity_poly.pdbx_seq_one_letter_code
_entity_poly.pdbx_strand_id
1 'polypeptide(L)'
;MVNLADYKSFAIFPALNVARLGNADEYYVCSEIPGVYVGKGNPKFKFKDDKDKSLIKPQAARFRIYGYDEDGNNLGEINLKDNKFKGKVTIKWTVVLANKKASHKSFSGIKETDRTIRNADWPYNRSTLEAISEQTLASDDKKQNSREFKARVYRYNVEYNVEDKENTEDGHELYLGKMIIEKEGSLLIIGGKGKSGCIKNTLITDYANNDYWYDDTSDGSIEAIVKIDGTEIPNRAGKSWVLVAPPKFAPGIPNLVSLYQVILETQHPVKTEGGNPVIDPVIPEAGRTKVEYYRDIYPIFETVCKNSWVNERGYRGHGLDKPGNFLSHELEKKLSTPPVKKNDVVIDEYKDLRVSILSRVRIPPQLASSFERNGQAYDYFMPPLSGGGGDVTSGYPDTYLTITRGQYLLLKKWADGDFETGSRLPEYKYNDNVKGNDSRKPTYLKNGEAYSFQEICPDPSQQVKFLNKAALEWCVGGPFFPGIEMTYLAYNEKTFCKGNDFRINSDNIQPGDINAYMALPWQADFSECNTYWWPAQRPDIVMLEDKCEKIENREIQLDDFVDWTRGFRTNEPINAPKWADMDMVNLWNKLGFIVEKQIPNNINAFVEVERDDIYRSNSKDTKEIYTLDNLHKLLGLALQVELATIPPYLYAMYSIKRRTDIDVKPRTNLYDINDMIMHKIRHVAAEEMLHASLVANLIAAIGRQPVFYSPEMIPYYPNPLPHFKHGLLMVHLAKADVENFKVFIDIEEPAPNDFLPSFANGISTKLSTGFKSIGELYCLIEKFFEKVEGIPYDTKFQLKPGMGYAPSTGTGKDGLIIVNNKDEAKRAIQLIIDQGEGKPAKADMTITATINNGKIRGETSVKDNKIKIEGILEGDVKGDVKKGEETGTIEGRIEKAKIQGIFDKNTKKIKGIFDKNAGKIKQGKIIEGVIKGVTKFKSGDQTIIERIIEGGCFEVEFETIGEGIKFERSIENLKFENGNIEEYSHYNTFKICKIYVENASDSEYRLWPVIDDPNAASYVKYPNINATATAFNAAYSYLMLLLQNAWRTSNKEENEEKENKKKKELVIGGMPALMHGVLKPIATFLAELPITADKNAGATFGYYEFTDESSPKQQLIAAVQEAYKAFPKSNELGDAVNVVNSLPDISLSV
;
A
#
# COMPACT_ATOMS: atom_id res chain seq x y z
N MET A 1 16.04 -13.52 58.90
CA MET A 1 14.73 -13.40 58.22
C MET A 1 14.24 -11.99 58.45
N VAL A 2 13.88 -11.26 57.40
CA VAL A 2 13.33 -9.89 57.51
C VAL A 2 11.92 -9.97 58.12
N ASN A 3 11.63 -9.18 59.15
CA ASN A 3 10.32 -9.12 59.80
C ASN A 3 9.40 -8.16 59.03
N LEU A 4 8.07 -8.36 59.09
CA LEU A 4 7.11 -7.46 58.45
C LEU A 4 7.20 -6.03 58.97
N ALA A 5 7.55 -5.85 60.24
CA ALA A 5 7.74 -4.54 60.86
C ALA A 5 8.93 -3.73 60.25
N ASP A 6 9.83 -4.40 59.53
CA ASP A 6 11.00 -3.77 58.90
C ASP A 6 10.60 -3.04 57.60
N TYR A 7 9.44 -3.37 57.01
CA TYR A 7 8.94 -2.71 55.80
C TYR A 7 8.32 -1.36 56.16
N LYS A 8 9.07 -0.28 55.94
CA LYS A 8 8.65 1.10 56.24
C LYS A 8 8.07 1.83 55.04
N SER A 9 8.42 1.43 53.83
CA SER A 9 7.90 2.03 52.60
C SER A 9 7.96 1.03 51.43
N PHE A 10 7.38 1.39 50.30
CA PHE A 10 7.42 0.57 49.09
C PHE A 10 7.62 1.40 47.81
N ALA A 11 7.93 0.73 46.70
CA ALA A 11 7.89 1.31 45.35
C ALA A 11 7.49 0.26 44.30
N ILE A 12 6.95 0.71 43.16
CA ILE A 12 6.40 -0.15 42.09
C ILE A 12 7.39 -0.30 40.93
N PHE A 13 7.79 -1.50 40.53
CA PHE A 13 8.72 -1.70 39.42
C PHE A 13 8.17 -2.61 38.31
N PRO A 14 8.48 -2.35 37.03
CA PRO A 14 9.29 -1.23 36.51
C PRO A 14 8.65 0.14 36.78
N ALA A 15 9.49 1.18 36.83
CA ALA A 15 9.03 2.56 37.00
C ALA A 15 8.23 3.05 35.78
N LEU A 16 8.67 2.66 34.58
CA LEU A 16 8.01 2.85 33.31
C LEU A 16 8.03 1.51 32.56
N ASN A 17 6.88 1.03 32.10
CA ASN A 17 6.77 -0.23 31.35
C ASN A 17 5.92 -0.05 30.07
N VAL A 18 6.01 -1.01 29.14
CA VAL A 18 5.38 -0.95 27.83
C VAL A 18 4.48 -2.16 27.60
N ALA A 19 3.18 -1.90 27.49
CA ALA A 19 2.22 -2.84 26.93
C ALA A 19 2.09 -2.59 25.42
N ARG A 20 1.77 -3.63 24.65
CA ARG A 20 1.59 -3.50 23.19
C ARG A 20 0.22 -3.97 22.75
N LEU A 21 -0.34 -3.27 21.78
CA LEU A 21 -1.64 -3.55 21.20
C LEU A 21 -1.71 -4.97 20.62
N GLY A 22 -2.90 -5.54 20.61
CA GLY A 22 -3.18 -6.85 20.01
C GLY A 22 -4.68 -7.14 20.03
N ASN A 23 -5.21 -7.63 18.91
CA ASN A 23 -6.64 -7.88 18.74
C ASN A 23 -7.10 -9.26 19.25
N ALA A 24 -6.19 -10.16 19.65
CA ALA A 24 -6.54 -11.43 20.30
C ALA A 24 -6.95 -11.25 21.78
N ASP A 25 -7.61 -12.26 22.34
CA ASP A 25 -7.92 -12.33 23.78
C ASP A 25 -6.79 -12.96 24.60
N GLU A 26 -6.05 -13.88 23.99
CA GLU A 26 -4.81 -14.43 24.56
C GLU A 26 -3.67 -13.41 24.47
N TYR A 27 -2.83 -13.36 25.51
CA TYR A 27 -1.71 -12.43 25.61
C TYR A 27 -0.44 -13.15 26.07
N TYR A 28 0.70 -12.52 25.86
CA TYR A 28 1.98 -12.93 26.45
C TYR A 28 2.56 -11.81 27.31
N VAL A 29 3.43 -12.13 28.25
CA VAL A 29 4.08 -11.15 29.14
C VAL A 29 5.46 -10.80 28.60
N CYS A 30 5.85 -9.54 28.69
CA CYS A 30 7.20 -9.11 28.32
C CYS A 30 8.28 -9.86 29.15
N SER A 31 9.49 -9.96 28.60
CA SER A 31 10.64 -10.44 29.37
C SER A 31 10.98 -9.47 30.50
N GLU A 32 11.42 -10.02 31.62
CA GLU A 32 11.90 -9.30 32.81
C GLU A 32 13.44 -9.40 32.92
N ILE A 33 14.11 -10.03 31.94
CA ILE A 33 15.56 -10.21 31.89
C ILE A 33 16.16 -9.38 30.75
N PRO A 34 17.09 -8.45 31.02
CA PRO A 34 17.78 -7.69 30.00
C PRO A 34 18.49 -8.58 28.97
N GLY A 35 18.43 -8.20 27.69
CA GLY A 35 19.00 -8.95 26.56
C GLY A 35 18.20 -10.20 26.16
N VAL A 36 17.06 -10.47 26.80
CA VAL A 36 16.15 -11.56 26.45
C VAL A 36 14.86 -10.97 25.91
N TYR A 37 14.60 -11.16 24.62
CA TYR A 37 13.34 -10.79 23.99
C TYR A 37 12.31 -11.92 24.07
N VAL A 38 11.03 -11.58 23.91
CA VAL A 38 9.94 -12.57 23.88
C VAL A 38 10.14 -13.54 22.71
N GLY A 39 10.08 -14.84 22.99
CA GLY A 39 10.31 -15.89 21.99
C GLY A 39 11.78 -16.21 21.71
N LYS A 40 12.74 -15.53 22.36
CA LYS A 40 14.18 -15.80 22.17
C LYS A 40 14.53 -17.27 22.36
N GLY A 41 15.10 -17.89 21.34
CA GLY A 41 15.52 -19.29 21.35
C GLY A 41 14.37 -20.31 21.38
N ASN A 42 13.13 -19.87 21.18
CA ASN A 42 11.96 -20.74 21.03
C ASN A 42 11.33 -20.54 19.62
N PRO A 43 11.75 -21.32 18.61
CA PRO A 43 11.26 -21.17 17.24
C PRO A 43 9.77 -21.54 17.08
N LYS A 44 9.14 -22.09 18.12
CA LYS A 44 7.71 -22.43 18.15
C LYS A 44 6.85 -21.39 18.85
N PHE A 45 7.44 -20.34 19.43
CA PHE A 45 6.69 -19.24 20.03
C PHE A 45 5.76 -18.62 18.98
N LYS A 46 4.55 -18.24 19.40
CA LYS A 46 3.51 -17.69 18.53
C LYS A 46 3.09 -16.31 18.99
N PHE A 47 3.32 -15.31 18.15
CA PHE A 47 2.88 -13.94 18.38
C PHE A 47 1.41 -13.73 18.01
N LYS A 48 0.85 -14.63 17.20
CA LYS A 48 -0.57 -14.62 16.82
C LYS A 48 -1.32 -15.79 17.47
N ASP A 49 -2.65 -15.72 17.42
CA ASP A 49 -3.53 -16.79 17.88
C ASP A 49 -3.34 -18.07 17.04
N ASP A 50 -3.35 -19.22 17.70
CA ASP A 50 -3.08 -20.51 17.07
C ASP A 50 -4.19 -20.94 16.11
N LYS A 51 -5.42 -20.48 16.35
CA LYS A 51 -6.61 -20.81 15.55
C LYS A 51 -6.85 -19.76 14.47
N ASP A 52 -6.52 -18.50 14.73
CA ASP A 52 -6.72 -17.39 13.80
C ASP A 52 -5.48 -16.47 13.73
N LYS A 53 -4.68 -16.65 12.68
CA LYS A 53 -3.47 -15.84 12.43
C LYS A 53 -3.77 -14.37 12.08
N SER A 54 -5.05 -13.97 11.98
CA SER A 54 -5.41 -12.57 11.90
C SER A 54 -5.52 -11.89 13.27
N LEU A 55 -5.38 -12.65 14.36
CA LEU A 55 -5.42 -12.12 15.72
C LEU A 55 -4.00 -12.11 16.33
N ILE A 56 -3.44 -10.93 16.56
CA ILE A 56 -2.17 -10.71 17.25
C ILE A 56 -2.42 -10.70 18.76
N LYS A 57 -1.62 -11.49 19.50
CA LYS A 57 -1.64 -11.53 20.97
C LYS A 57 -1.03 -10.22 21.51
N PRO A 58 -1.73 -9.45 22.35
CA PRO A 58 -1.13 -8.27 22.96
C PRO A 58 0.02 -8.67 23.91
N GLN A 59 0.99 -7.76 24.04
CA GLN A 59 2.05 -7.87 25.05
C GLN A 59 1.58 -7.19 26.35
N ALA A 60 1.54 -7.95 27.44
CA ALA A 60 1.20 -7.43 28.76
C ALA A 60 2.44 -6.88 29.48
N ALA A 61 2.27 -5.74 30.14
CA ALA A 61 3.25 -5.13 31.03
C ALA A 61 2.98 -5.55 32.49
N ARG A 62 3.97 -6.16 33.14
CA ARG A 62 3.90 -6.54 34.57
C ARG A 62 4.50 -5.47 35.46
N PHE A 63 3.87 -5.23 36.60
CA PHE A 63 4.34 -4.39 37.70
C PHE A 63 4.34 -5.17 39.01
N ARG A 64 5.38 -4.95 39.83
CA ARG A 64 5.65 -5.59 41.11
C ARG A 64 5.86 -4.54 42.19
N ILE A 65 5.68 -4.92 43.45
CA ILE A 65 5.92 -4.03 44.59
C ILE A 65 7.16 -4.51 45.34
N TYR A 66 8.10 -3.60 45.58
CA TYR A 66 9.30 -3.82 46.38
C TYR A 66 9.23 -3.04 47.69
N GLY A 67 9.59 -3.70 48.78
CA GLY A 67 9.59 -3.14 50.12
C GLY A 67 10.95 -2.59 50.53
N TYR A 68 10.95 -1.58 51.40
CA TYR A 68 12.15 -0.91 51.88
C TYR A 68 12.09 -0.67 53.39
N ASP A 69 13.26 -0.71 54.04
CA ASP A 69 13.41 -0.34 55.44
C ASP A 69 13.53 1.18 55.64
N GLU A 70 13.77 1.59 56.89
CA GLU A 70 13.91 2.99 57.30
C GLU A 70 15.16 3.66 56.70
N ASP A 71 16.23 2.89 56.48
CA ASP A 71 17.47 3.33 55.86
C ASP A 71 17.37 3.35 54.31
N GLY A 72 16.25 2.86 53.78
CA GLY A 72 15.97 2.81 52.36
C GLY A 72 16.62 1.63 51.63
N ASN A 73 17.09 0.60 52.33
CA ASN A 73 17.58 -0.63 51.73
C ASN A 73 16.42 -1.44 51.14
N ASN A 74 16.64 -2.05 49.98
CA ASN A 74 15.62 -2.88 49.33
C ASN A 74 15.52 -4.25 50.02
N LEU A 75 14.35 -4.55 50.60
CA LEU A 75 14.07 -5.79 51.33
C LEU A 75 13.52 -6.92 50.43
N GLY A 76 13.30 -6.65 49.14
CA GLY A 76 12.74 -7.60 48.19
C GLY A 76 11.28 -7.33 47.81
N GLU A 77 10.80 -8.15 46.88
CA GLU A 77 9.42 -8.13 46.40
C GLU A 77 8.44 -8.49 47.53
N ILE A 78 7.33 -7.75 47.62
CA ILE A 78 6.18 -8.09 48.46
C ILE A 78 5.30 -9.08 47.70
N ASN A 79 5.60 -10.37 47.85
CA ASN A 79 4.91 -11.46 47.16
C ASN A 79 3.85 -12.14 48.04
N LEU A 80 2.57 -11.96 47.73
CA LEU A 80 1.44 -12.47 48.55
C LEU A 80 1.37 -14.00 48.66
N LYS A 81 2.11 -14.76 47.85
CA LYS A 81 2.25 -16.21 48.00
C LYS A 81 3.23 -16.62 49.09
N ASP A 82 4.17 -15.76 49.44
CA ASP A 82 5.12 -16.07 50.51
C ASP A 82 4.38 -16.14 51.85
N ASN A 83 4.69 -17.18 52.63
CA ASN A 83 4.06 -17.39 53.95
C ASN A 83 4.24 -16.19 54.90
N LYS A 84 5.29 -15.36 54.70
CA LYS A 84 5.49 -14.13 55.48
C LYS A 84 4.42 -13.08 55.23
N PHE A 85 3.88 -12.96 54.01
CA PHE A 85 2.93 -11.92 53.61
C PHE A 85 1.48 -12.43 53.53
N LYS A 86 1.29 -13.73 53.33
CA LYS A 86 -0.01 -14.36 53.11
C LYS A 86 -1.00 -14.05 54.24
N GLY A 87 -2.12 -13.40 53.89
CA GLY A 87 -3.19 -13.03 54.83
C GLY A 87 -2.86 -11.84 55.76
N LYS A 88 -1.68 -11.23 55.60
CA LYS A 88 -1.20 -10.10 56.38
C LYS A 88 -1.03 -8.83 55.56
N VAL A 89 -0.88 -8.98 54.24
CA VAL A 89 -0.71 -7.86 53.31
C VAL A 89 -1.88 -7.77 52.34
N THR A 90 -2.39 -6.56 52.15
CA THR A 90 -3.37 -6.22 51.11
C THR A 90 -2.78 -5.16 50.19
N ILE A 91 -2.94 -5.35 48.89
CA ILE A 91 -2.51 -4.41 47.85
C ILE A 91 -3.74 -3.96 47.07
N LYS A 92 -3.97 -2.65 46.99
CA LYS A 92 -5.00 -2.05 46.16
C LYS A 92 -4.33 -1.25 45.05
N TRP A 93 -4.56 -1.63 43.80
CA TRP A 93 -4.05 -0.97 42.61
C TRP A 93 -5.08 0.00 42.05
N THR A 94 -4.62 1.18 41.65
CA THR A 94 -5.39 2.19 40.90
C THR A 94 -4.61 2.56 39.64
N VAL A 95 -5.30 2.52 38.50
CA VAL A 95 -4.69 2.77 37.18
C VAL A 95 -5.58 3.72 36.41
N VAL A 96 -4.97 4.72 35.79
CA VAL A 96 -5.65 5.66 34.89
C VAL A 96 -5.00 5.54 33.53
N LEU A 97 -5.73 5.07 32.51
CA LEU A 97 -5.29 5.08 31.11
C LEU A 97 -5.99 6.22 30.36
N ALA A 98 -5.25 6.94 29.54
CA ALA A 98 -5.82 7.99 28.72
C ALA A 98 -5.20 8.07 27.31
N ASN A 99 -6.01 8.52 26.35
CA ASN A 99 -5.59 8.95 25.03
C ASN A 99 -6.05 10.39 24.80
N LYS A 100 -5.09 11.29 24.62
CA LYS A 100 -5.34 12.72 24.37
C LYS A 100 -4.93 13.18 22.98
N LYS A 101 -4.61 12.26 22.06
CA LYS A 101 -4.11 12.63 20.72
C LYS A 101 -5.04 13.57 19.98
N ALA A 102 -6.35 13.30 20.03
CA ALA A 102 -7.37 14.09 19.33
C ALA A 102 -7.55 15.50 19.91
N SER A 103 -7.26 15.70 21.20
CA SER A 103 -7.37 17.01 21.88
C SER A 103 -6.06 17.82 21.86
N HIS A 104 -4.98 17.26 21.32
CA HIS A 104 -3.65 17.85 21.45
C HIS A 104 -3.21 18.69 20.25
N LYS A 105 -2.00 19.24 20.34
CA LYS A 105 -1.33 19.93 19.23
C LYS A 105 -0.95 18.96 18.12
N SER A 106 -0.97 19.44 16.87
CA SER A 106 -0.40 18.74 15.74
C SER A 106 1.11 18.54 15.92
N PHE A 107 1.62 17.47 15.31
CA PHE A 107 3.03 17.15 15.29
C PHE A 107 3.62 17.49 13.91
N SER A 108 4.58 18.40 13.87
CA SER A 108 5.29 18.79 12.64
C SER A 108 6.81 18.65 12.79
N GLY A 109 7.25 17.73 13.66
CA GLY A 109 8.67 17.57 14.00
C GLY A 109 9.13 18.35 15.23
N ILE A 110 10.34 18.01 15.69
CA ILE A 110 10.91 18.56 16.93
C ILE A 110 11.30 20.04 16.82
N LYS A 111 11.65 20.52 15.61
CA LYS A 111 12.13 21.89 15.38
C LYS A 111 11.03 22.87 15.00
N GLU A 112 9.85 22.39 14.62
CA GLU A 112 8.74 23.26 14.22
C GLU A 112 8.00 23.81 15.43
N THR A 113 7.86 25.14 15.43
CA THR A 113 7.30 25.92 16.55
C THR A 113 5.87 26.37 16.30
N ASP A 114 5.43 26.43 15.04
CA ASP A 114 4.07 26.77 14.66
C ASP A 114 3.21 25.50 14.60
N ARG A 115 2.48 25.23 15.69
CA ARG A 115 1.66 24.02 15.83
C ARG A 115 0.21 24.41 16.00
N THR A 116 -0.60 24.01 15.04
CA THR A 116 -2.07 24.04 15.16
C THR A 116 -2.52 23.01 16.20
N ILE A 117 -3.76 23.14 16.66
CA ILE A 117 -4.40 22.10 17.47
C ILE A 117 -5.12 21.13 16.54
N ARG A 118 -5.05 19.82 16.81
CA ARG A 118 -5.91 18.85 16.10
C ARG A 118 -7.37 19.14 16.43
N ASN A 119 -8.27 18.88 15.48
CA ASN A 119 -9.69 19.19 15.57
C ASN A 119 -9.92 20.65 15.98
N ALA A 120 -9.29 21.59 15.27
CA ALA A 120 -9.38 23.02 15.59
C ALA A 120 -10.81 23.58 15.44
N ASP A 121 -11.59 22.96 14.56
CA ASP A 121 -12.99 23.27 14.26
C ASP A 121 -13.99 22.52 15.16
N TRP A 122 -13.52 21.78 16.17
CA TRP A 122 -14.39 21.09 17.13
C TRP A 122 -15.19 22.10 17.97
N PRO A 123 -16.53 22.08 17.92
CA PRO A 123 -17.34 23.16 18.50
C PRO A 123 -17.63 23.00 20.01
N TYR A 124 -17.22 21.89 20.62
CA TYR A 124 -17.46 21.58 22.03
C TYR A 124 -16.18 21.72 22.87
N ASN A 125 -16.31 21.51 24.19
CA ASN A 125 -15.16 21.49 25.10
C ASN A 125 -14.12 20.45 24.63
N ARG A 126 -12.84 20.84 24.55
CA ARG A 126 -11.76 19.95 24.10
C ARG A 126 -11.58 18.71 24.96
N SER A 127 -11.98 18.74 26.24
CA SER A 127 -11.97 17.54 27.08
C SER A 127 -12.88 16.42 26.53
N THR A 128 -13.85 16.74 25.67
CA THR A 128 -14.68 15.72 25.00
C THR A 128 -13.94 14.93 23.92
N LEU A 129 -12.77 15.42 23.48
CA LEU A 129 -11.84 14.74 22.57
C LEU A 129 -10.86 13.81 23.31
N GLU A 130 -10.93 13.74 24.64
CA GLU A 130 -10.03 12.92 25.46
C GLU A 130 -10.75 11.66 25.92
N ALA A 131 -10.12 10.51 25.70
CA ALA A 131 -10.56 9.22 26.23
C ALA A 131 -9.79 8.94 27.52
N ILE A 132 -10.46 8.92 28.67
CA ILE A 132 -9.85 8.69 29.98
C ILE A 132 -10.65 7.62 30.72
N SER A 133 -9.96 6.63 31.31
CA SER A 133 -10.60 5.58 32.12
C SER A 133 -9.75 5.28 33.35
N GLU A 134 -10.36 5.37 34.53
CA GLU A 134 -9.76 4.99 35.81
C GLU A 134 -10.38 3.69 36.30
N GLN A 135 -9.54 2.75 36.75
CA GLN A 135 -9.99 1.50 37.35
C GLN A 135 -9.20 1.21 38.62
N THR A 136 -9.86 0.51 39.55
CA THR A 136 -9.28 0.12 40.84
C THR A 136 -9.61 -1.34 41.15
N LEU A 137 -8.62 -2.08 41.65
CA LEU A 137 -8.74 -3.47 42.09
C LEU A 137 -7.94 -3.72 43.37
N ALA A 138 -8.46 -4.56 44.26
CA ALA A 138 -7.77 -4.96 45.48
C ALA A 138 -7.45 -6.46 45.47
N SER A 139 -6.31 -6.85 46.04
CA SER A 139 -5.83 -8.24 46.08
C SER A 139 -6.71 -9.17 46.90
N ASP A 140 -7.56 -8.63 47.77
CA ASP A 140 -8.52 -9.35 48.61
C ASP A 140 -9.95 -9.39 48.02
N ASP A 141 -10.18 -8.78 46.86
CA ASP A 141 -11.45 -8.91 46.13
C ASP A 141 -11.58 -10.32 45.52
N LYS A 142 -12.32 -11.18 46.23
CA LYS A 142 -12.55 -12.58 45.81
C LYS A 142 -13.51 -12.72 44.63
N LYS A 143 -14.24 -11.67 44.26
CA LYS A 143 -15.26 -11.73 43.20
C LYS A 143 -14.69 -11.38 41.84
N GLN A 144 -13.68 -10.52 41.77
CA GLN A 144 -13.14 -10.02 40.51
C GLN A 144 -11.65 -9.71 40.62
N ASN A 145 -10.84 -10.33 39.75
CA ASN A 145 -9.40 -10.10 39.67
C ASN A 145 -8.96 -9.31 38.43
N SER A 146 -9.92 -8.80 37.63
CA SER A 146 -9.62 -8.03 36.42
C SER A 146 -10.69 -6.98 36.09
N ARG A 147 -10.30 -5.85 35.49
CA ARG A 147 -11.16 -4.74 35.07
C ARG A 147 -10.75 -4.25 33.69
N GLU A 148 -11.72 -3.88 32.88
CA GLU A 148 -11.50 -3.30 31.55
C GLU A 148 -11.50 -1.78 31.63
N PHE A 149 -10.67 -1.14 30.80
CA PHE A 149 -10.64 0.29 30.61
C PHE A 149 -11.45 0.63 29.38
N LYS A 150 -12.69 1.06 29.60
CA LYS A 150 -13.56 1.62 28.55
C LYS A 150 -13.65 3.12 28.76
N ALA A 151 -13.44 3.87 27.70
CA ALA A 151 -13.52 5.33 27.66
C ALA A 151 -14.37 5.78 26.47
N ARG A 152 -14.65 7.08 26.37
CA ARG A 152 -15.36 7.66 25.23
C ARG A 152 -14.62 8.89 24.69
N VAL A 153 -14.56 9.01 23.37
CA VAL A 153 -13.96 10.13 22.63
C VAL A 153 -15.01 10.79 21.73
N TYR A 154 -14.81 12.05 21.37
CA TYR A 154 -15.74 12.87 20.58
C TYR A 154 -17.15 12.96 21.20
N ARG A 155 -17.22 13.27 22.50
CA ARG A 155 -18.49 13.41 23.22
C ARG A 155 -19.18 14.74 22.84
N TYR A 156 -20.49 14.71 22.60
CA TYR A 156 -21.31 15.90 22.33
C TYR A 156 -21.89 16.39 23.65
N ASN A 157 -21.58 17.62 24.07
CA ASN A 157 -22.14 18.17 25.31
C ASN A 157 -23.25 19.16 24.94
N VAL A 158 -24.51 18.76 25.08
CA VAL A 158 -25.68 19.56 24.63
C VAL A 158 -26.10 20.60 25.68
N GLU A 159 -25.64 20.48 26.93
CA GLU A 159 -26.04 21.42 28.00
C GLU A 159 -24.86 22.20 28.59
N TYR A 160 -24.98 23.52 28.53
CA TYR A 160 -24.13 24.47 29.25
C TYR A 160 -24.15 24.17 30.76
N ASN A 161 -22.96 24.11 31.37
CA ASN A 161 -22.74 24.16 32.83
C ASN A 161 -23.19 22.98 33.70
N VAL A 162 -22.94 21.74 33.27
CA VAL A 162 -22.79 20.62 34.22
C VAL A 162 -21.38 20.06 34.11
N GLU A 163 -20.63 20.04 35.21
CA GLU A 163 -19.40 19.25 35.39
C GLU A 163 -19.76 17.76 35.41
N ASP A 164 -20.41 17.26 34.36
CA ASP A 164 -20.83 15.88 34.31
C ASP A 164 -19.65 15.03 33.81
N LYS A 165 -18.79 14.63 34.75
CA LYS A 165 -17.66 13.72 34.51
C LYS A 165 -18.11 12.33 34.03
N GLU A 166 -19.42 12.05 34.02
CA GLU A 166 -20.01 10.75 33.76
C GLU A 166 -21.16 10.77 32.72
N ASN A 167 -21.19 11.72 31.78
CA ASN A 167 -22.14 11.61 30.66
C ASN A 167 -21.73 10.40 29.78
N THR A 168 -22.39 9.26 29.99
CA THR A 168 -21.91 7.90 29.69
C THR A 168 -22.47 7.32 28.39
N GLU A 169 -23.40 8.00 27.72
CA GLU A 169 -24.10 7.45 26.54
C GLU A 169 -23.76 8.11 25.20
N ASP A 170 -23.25 9.35 25.19
CA ASP A 170 -22.85 10.07 23.96
C ASP A 170 -21.35 9.94 23.61
N GLY A 171 -21.00 9.93 22.32
CA GLY A 171 -19.61 9.78 21.81
C GLY A 171 -19.22 8.33 21.40
N HIS A 172 -17.99 8.13 20.92
CA HIS A 172 -17.49 6.82 20.48
C HIS A 172 -16.80 6.07 21.63
N GLU A 173 -17.27 4.85 21.97
CA GLU A 173 -16.62 3.99 22.97
C GLU A 173 -15.28 3.46 22.45
N LEU A 174 -14.24 3.57 23.27
CA LEU A 174 -12.89 3.14 22.99
C LEU A 174 -12.40 2.19 24.10
N TYR A 175 -11.91 1.02 23.70
CA TYR A 175 -11.32 0.05 24.60
C TYR A 175 -9.82 0.33 24.76
N LEU A 176 -9.42 0.90 25.90
CA LEU A 176 -8.02 1.27 26.17
C LEU A 176 -7.18 0.11 26.72
N GLY A 177 -7.83 -0.96 27.21
CA GLY A 177 -7.14 -2.15 27.68
C GLY A 177 -7.81 -2.84 28.87
N LYS A 178 -7.00 -3.61 29.62
CA LYS A 178 -7.43 -4.36 30.80
C LYS A 178 -6.34 -4.46 31.86
N MET A 179 -6.73 -4.39 33.13
CA MET A 179 -5.86 -4.70 34.28
C MET A 179 -6.22 -6.04 34.91
N ILE A 180 -5.21 -6.78 35.38
CA ILE A 180 -5.35 -8.06 36.07
C ILE A 180 -4.43 -8.07 37.30
N ILE A 181 -4.94 -8.48 38.46
CA ILE A 181 -4.11 -8.77 39.64
C ILE A 181 -3.77 -10.26 39.66
N GLU A 182 -2.47 -10.56 39.71
CA GLU A 182 -1.95 -11.92 39.88
C GLU A 182 -2.00 -12.38 41.35
N LYS A 183 -1.95 -13.69 41.58
CA LYS A 183 -2.03 -14.28 42.94
C LYS A 183 -0.87 -13.84 43.86
N GLU A 184 0.25 -13.43 43.29
CA GLU A 184 1.43 -12.89 43.95
C GLU A 184 1.26 -11.43 44.37
N GLY A 185 0.20 -10.75 43.92
CA GLY A 185 -0.04 -9.32 44.15
C GLY A 185 0.46 -8.41 43.01
N SER A 186 1.19 -8.96 42.03
CA SER A 186 1.63 -8.23 40.83
C SER A 186 0.46 -7.78 39.96
N LEU A 187 0.62 -6.65 39.28
CA LEU A 187 -0.35 -6.07 38.36
C LEU A 187 0.09 -6.32 36.92
N LEU A 188 -0.82 -6.82 36.08
CA LEU A 188 -0.65 -6.92 34.63
C LEU A 188 -1.54 -5.88 33.94
N ILE A 189 -0.97 -5.14 32.99
CA ILE A 189 -1.70 -4.24 32.09
C ILE A 189 -1.61 -4.80 30.67
N ILE A 190 -2.78 -4.98 30.04
CA ILE A 190 -2.94 -5.35 28.63
C ILE A 190 -3.48 -4.12 27.92
N GLY A 191 -2.88 -3.77 26.77
CA GLY A 191 -3.27 -2.60 25.99
C GLY A 191 -4.58 -2.76 25.21
N GLY A 192 -4.89 -1.76 24.39
CA GLY A 192 -6.00 -1.76 23.44
C GLY A 192 -5.90 -2.86 22.36
N LYS A 193 -6.92 -2.93 21.52
CA LYS A 193 -7.09 -3.95 20.49
C LYS A 193 -6.48 -3.56 19.13
N GLY A 194 -5.85 -2.40 19.01
CA GLY A 194 -5.31 -1.88 17.75
C GLY A 194 -6.37 -1.31 16.81
N LYS A 195 -7.50 -0.83 17.37
CA LYS A 195 -8.59 -0.21 16.62
C LYS A 195 -8.35 1.28 16.42
N SER A 196 -8.55 1.73 15.19
CA SER A 196 -8.59 3.13 14.81
C SER A 196 -9.81 3.38 13.93
N GLY A 197 -10.30 4.61 13.90
CA GLY A 197 -11.44 5.00 13.08
C GLY A 197 -11.61 6.50 13.01
N CYS A 198 -12.61 6.95 12.26
CA CYS A 198 -12.94 8.36 12.06
C CYS A 198 -14.42 8.61 12.30
N ILE A 199 -14.75 9.67 13.04
CA ILE A 199 -16.16 10.01 13.34
C ILE A 199 -16.86 10.78 12.21
N LYS A 200 -16.10 11.34 11.26
CA LYS A 200 -16.61 12.08 10.10
C LYS A 200 -16.35 11.39 8.76
N ASN A 201 -15.86 10.15 8.78
CA ASN A 201 -15.47 9.40 7.57
C ASN A 201 -14.47 10.14 6.67
N THR A 202 -13.62 11.01 7.23
CA THR A 202 -12.51 11.63 6.51
C THR A 202 -11.39 10.62 6.25
N LEU A 203 -10.72 10.74 5.10
CA LEU A 203 -9.58 9.89 4.76
C LEU A 203 -8.29 10.39 5.43
N ILE A 204 -7.33 9.48 5.62
CA ILE A 204 -5.98 9.83 6.06
C ILE A 204 -5.26 10.54 4.92
N THR A 205 -4.68 11.70 5.23
CA THR A 205 -3.94 12.54 4.26
C THR A 205 -2.58 12.98 4.78
N ASP A 206 -2.32 12.81 6.07
CA ASP A 206 -1.07 13.15 6.74
C ASP A 206 -0.62 11.98 7.64
N TYR A 207 0.69 11.76 7.75
CA TYR A 207 1.23 10.66 8.54
C TYR A 207 0.93 10.76 10.05
N ALA A 208 0.73 11.97 10.58
CA ALA A 208 0.61 12.21 12.02
C ALA A 208 -0.66 12.95 12.44
N ASN A 209 -1.26 13.76 11.58
CA ASN A 209 -2.28 14.75 11.95
C ASN A 209 -3.55 14.61 11.10
N ASN A 210 -4.41 13.67 11.47
CA ASN A 210 -5.69 13.47 10.81
C ASN A 210 -6.82 13.86 11.75
N ASP A 211 -7.51 14.95 11.44
CA ASP A 211 -8.66 15.41 12.22
C ASP A 211 -9.81 14.41 12.13
N TYR A 212 -10.58 14.32 13.21
CA TYR A 212 -11.72 13.41 13.41
C TYR A 212 -11.38 11.94 13.58
N TRP A 213 -10.09 11.58 13.54
CA TRP A 213 -9.61 10.24 13.81
C TRP A 213 -9.42 9.96 15.31
N TYR A 214 -9.50 8.69 15.69
CA TYR A 214 -9.14 8.17 17.01
C TYR A 214 -8.39 6.85 16.85
N ASP A 215 -7.62 6.48 17.89
CA ASP A 215 -7.02 5.16 18.05
C ASP A 215 -7.04 4.72 19.51
N ASP A 216 -6.76 3.46 19.79
CA ASP A 216 -6.78 2.88 21.12
C ASP A 216 -5.39 2.72 21.78
N THR A 217 -4.38 3.46 21.31
CA THR A 217 -3.17 3.66 22.09
C THR A 217 -3.46 4.48 23.34
N SER A 218 -2.61 4.41 24.36
CA SER A 218 -2.78 5.17 25.59
C SER A 218 -1.47 5.30 26.35
N ASP A 219 -1.43 6.18 27.34
CA ASP A 219 -0.47 6.07 28.43
C ASP A 219 -1.17 6.40 29.75
N GLY A 220 -0.55 6.03 30.87
CA GLY A 220 -1.24 6.13 32.13
C GLY A 220 -0.43 5.90 33.39
N SER A 221 -0.93 6.50 34.47
CA SER A 221 -0.34 6.38 35.80
C SER A 221 -0.80 5.11 36.51
N ILE A 222 0.10 4.51 37.29
CA ILE A 222 -0.14 3.34 38.13
C ILE A 222 0.24 3.68 39.58
N GLU A 223 -0.72 3.46 40.46
CA GLU A 223 -0.60 3.71 41.89
C GLU A 223 -1.04 2.49 42.68
N ALA A 224 -0.51 2.33 43.89
CA ALA A 224 -0.89 1.28 44.80
C ALA A 224 -1.05 1.83 46.22
N ILE A 225 -1.94 1.21 46.98
CA ILE A 225 -2.00 1.32 48.44
C ILE A 225 -1.63 -0.04 49.01
N VAL A 226 -0.59 -0.07 49.84
CA VAL A 226 -0.07 -1.29 50.46
C VAL A 226 -0.29 -1.22 51.96
N LYS A 227 -1.03 -2.21 52.49
CA LYS A 227 -1.26 -2.35 53.93
C LYS A 227 -0.60 -3.62 54.45
N ILE A 228 0.20 -3.50 55.51
CA ILE A 228 0.82 -4.61 56.23
C ILE A 228 0.21 -4.65 57.64
N ASP A 229 -0.39 -5.79 58.00
CA ASP A 229 -1.15 -5.97 59.25
C ASP A 229 -2.17 -4.84 59.50
N GLY A 230 -2.82 -4.38 58.41
CA GLY A 230 -3.80 -3.30 58.42
C GLY A 230 -3.22 -1.88 58.38
N THR A 231 -1.90 -1.71 58.56
CA THR A 231 -1.23 -0.41 58.54
C THR A 231 -0.73 -0.08 57.14
N GLU A 232 -1.09 1.10 56.63
CA GLU A 232 -0.61 1.58 55.33
C GLU A 232 0.85 2.04 55.40
N ILE A 233 1.66 1.61 54.45
CA ILE A 233 3.04 2.07 54.29
C ILE A 233 3.15 2.99 53.05
N PRO A 234 3.95 4.07 53.10
CA PRO A 234 4.03 5.04 52.01
C PRO A 234 4.75 4.50 50.75
N ASN A 235 4.31 4.99 49.59
CA ASN A 235 5.06 4.84 48.33
C ASN A 235 6.20 5.88 48.29
N ARG A 236 7.46 5.43 48.37
CA ARG A 236 8.62 6.32 48.45
C ARG A 236 9.05 6.94 47.12
N ALA A 237 8.62 6.40 45.98
CA ALA A 237 9.16 6.73 44.66
C ALA A 237 8.17 7.43 43.71
N GLY A 238 6.94 7.65 44.15
CA GLY A 238 5.85 8.16 43.30
C GLY A 238 5.23 7.10 42.39
N LYS A 239 4.36 7.53 41.46
CA LYS A 239 3.60 6.62 40.59
C LYS A 239 4.52 5.88 39.61
N SER A 240 4.13 4.66 39.22
CA SER A 240 4.63 4.02 38.00
C SER A 240 3.86 4.52 36.80
N TRP A 241 4.36 4.22 35.60
CA TRP A 241 3.68 4.56 34.36
C TRP A 241 3.69 3.40 33.37
N VAL A 242 2.66 3.33 32.52
CA VAL A 242 2.57 2.40 31.40
C VAL A 242 2.37 3.16 30.10
N LEU A 243 3.09 2.74 29.06
CA LEU A 243 2.86 3.14 27.68
C LEU A 243 2.16 1.99 26.96
N VAL A 244 1.05 2.28 26.26
CA VAL A 244 0.36 1.33 25.39
C VAL A 244 0.68 1.69 23.95
N ALA A 245 1.61 0.95 23.36
CA ALA A 245 2.23 1.27 22.08
C ALA A 245 1.90 0.24 20.97
N PRO A 246 2.19 0.56 19.70
CA PRO A 246 2.09 -0.40 18.60
C PRO A 246 2.87 -1.72 18.84
N PRO A 247 2.52 -2.81 18.16
CA PRO A 247 3.29 -4.06 18.20
C PRO A 247 4.76 -3.85 17.79
N LYS A 248 5.66 -4.67 18.34
CA LYS A 248 7.06 -4.79 17.89
C LYS A 248 7.16 -5.98 16.97
N PHE A 249 7.21 -5.75 15.66
CA PHE A 249 7.21 -6.85 14.68
C PHE A 249 8.54 -7.58 14.58
N ALA A 250 9.65 -6.97 15.04
CA ALA A 250 10.96 -7.62 15.13
C ALA A 250 11.47 -7.67 16.58
N PRO A 251 10.87 -8.50 17.47
CA PRO A 251 11.15 -8.50 18.90
C PRO A 251 12.62 -8.77 19.24
N GLY A 252 13.32 -9.58 18.43
CA GLY A 252 14.73 -9.92 18.65
C GLY A 252 15.76 -8.96 18.06
N ILE A 253 15.29 -7.88 17.40
CA ILE A 253 16.16 -6.86 16.82
C ILE A 253 16.11 -5.61 17.71
N PRO A 254 17.24 -5.22 18.33
CA PRO A 254 17.31 -4.04 19.17
C PRO A 254 17.35 -2.74 18.34
N ASN A 255 16.94 -1.64 18.97
CA ASN A 255 17.12 -0.30 18.40
C ASN A 255 18.52 0.21 18.73
N LEU A 256 19.20 0.83 17.76
CA LEU A 256 20.58 1.36 17.96
C LEU A 256 20.63 2.40 19.07
N VAL A 257 19.58 3.22 19.15
CA VAL A 257 19.31 4.14 20.25
C VAL A 257 18.03 3.65 20.92
N SER A 258 18.16 3.06 22.11
CA SER A 258 17.01 2.56 22.88
C SER A 258 16.42 3.63 23.79
N LEU A 259 15.13 3.52 24.10
CA LEU A 259 14.47 4.44 25.02
C LEU A 259 15.11 4.42 26.41
N TYR A 260 15.55 3.24 26.86
CA TYR A 260 16.33 3.08 28.09
C TYR A 260 17.56 3.99 28.13
N GLN A 261 18.39 3.93 27.09
CA GLN A 261 19.63 4.69 27.01
C GLN A 261 19.36 6.20 27.05
N VAL A 262 18.33 6.64 26.33
CA VAL A 262 17.99 8.06 26.22
C VAL A 262 17.45 8.63 27.53
N ILE A 263 16.56 7.90 28.21
CA ILE A 263 16.04 8.35 29.50
C ILE A 263 17.17 8.39 30.53
N LEU A 264 18.04 7.36 30.54
CA LEU A 264 19.17 7.31 31.45
C LEU A 264 20.13 8.48 31.24
N GLU A 265 20.54 8.77 29.99
CA GLU A 265 21.41 9.92 29.68
C GLU A 265 20.74 11.27 29.95
N THR A 266 19.41 11.34 29.87
CA THR A 266 18.65 12.56 30.20
C THR A 266 18.65 12.82 31.71
N GLN A 267 18.48 11.79 32.55
CA GLN A 267 18.52 11.94 34.01
C GLN A 267 19.95 12.02 34.57
N HIS A 268 20.92 11.39 33.89
CA HIS A 268 22.32 11.32 34.29
C HIS A 268 23.26 11.76 33.17
N PRO A 269 23.26 13.06 32.78
CA PRO A 269 24.02 13.54 31.64
C PRO A 269 25.54 13.44 31.86
N VAL A 270 26.24 12.94 30.85
CA VAL A 270 27.70 12.85 30.84
C VAL A 270 28.32 14.27 30.84
N LYS A 271 29.17 14.61 31.81
CA LYS A 271 29.85 15.93 31.87
C LYS A 271 31.06 15.97 30.92
N THR A 272 31.33 17.13 30.31
CA THR A 272 32.36 17.34 29.26
C THR A 272 33.81 17.23 29.76
N GLU A 273 34.09 17.44 31.04
CA GLU A 273 35.44 17.38 31.62
C GLU A 273 35.61 16.17 32.54
N GLY A 274 36.45 15.20 32.15
CA GLY A 274 36.93 14.10 33.00
C GLY A 274 35.89 13.10 33.51
N GLY A 275 34.62 13.24 33.17
CA GLY A 275 33.56 12.34 33.60
C GLY A 275 33.64 10.99 32.89
N ASN A 276 33.71 9.90 33.66
CA ASN A 276 33.44 8.57 33.11
C ASN A 276 31.98 8.53 32.65
N PRO A 277 31.69 8.08 31.42
CA PRO A 277 30.33 7.98 30.95
C PRO A 277 29.55 7.03 31.89
N VAL A 278 28.38 7.48 32.36
CA VAL A 278 27.46 6.69 33.21
C VAL A 278 26.38 6.13 32.29
N ILE A 279 26.25 4.81 32.21
CA ILE A 279 25.59 4.17 31.05
C ILE A 279 24.73 2.98 31.43
N ASP A 280 24.90 2.42 32.63
CA ASP A 280 24.08 1.28 33.04
C ASP A 280 23.96 1.17 34.57
N PRO A 281 22.80 1.54 35.16
CA PRO A 281 22.54 1.33 36.59
C PRO A 281 22.49 -0.15 36.99
N VAL A 282 22.27 -1.09 36.06
CA VAL A 282 22.07 -2.54 36.31
C VAL A 282 23.30 -3.27 36.87
N ILE A 283 24.44 -2.60 37.01
CA ILE A 283 25.66 -3.22 37.54
C ILE A 283 26.22 -2.26 38.62
N PRO A 284 26.81 -2.75 39.75
CA PRO A 284 27.07 -1.94 40.96
C PRO A 284 27.79 -0.59 40.74
N GLU A 285 27.26 0.45 41.38
CA GLU A 285 27.57 1.89 41.24
C GLU A 285 28.92 2.34 41.83
N ALA A 286 29.68 1.46 42.48
CA ALA A 286 30.93 1.87 43.12
C ALA A 286 32.12 1.88 42.13
N GLY A 287 32.38 3.04 41.52
CA GLY A 287 33.72 3.38 41.02
C GLY A 287 34.11 2.96 39.60
N ARG A 288 33.18 2.92 38.64
CA ARG A 288 33.54 2.57 37.25
C ARG A 288 34.35 3.67 36.55
N THR A 289 35.57 3.34 36.17
CA THR A 289 36.48 4.21 35.40
C THR A 289 36.80 3.68 34.00
N LYS A 290 36.44 2.41 33.69
CA LYS A 290 36.90 1.71 32.48
C LYS A 290 35.77 1.08 31.66
N VAL A 291 35.89 1.19 30.34
CA VAL A 291 34.97 0.60 29.35
C VAL A 291 35.17 -0.91 29.30
N GLU A 292 34.08 -1.67 29.23
CA GLU A 292 34.09 -3.12 29.08
C GLU A 292 33.49 -3.50 27.71
N TYR A 293 34.23 -4.23 26.88
CA TYR A 293 33.83 -4.52 25.50
C TYR A 293 32.46 -5.22 25.42
N TYR A 294 32.27 -6.35 26.13
CA TYR A 294 31.02 -7.11 26.04
C TYR A 294 29.81 -6.40 26.64
N ARG A 295 30.03 -5.47 27.57
CA ARG A 295 28.96 -4.70 28.21
C ARG A 295 28.60 -3.44 27.43
N ASP A 296 29.60 -2.70 26.98
CA ASP A 296 29.43 -1.32 26.51
C ASP A 296 29.49 -1.19 24.98
N ILE A 297 30.29 -2.03 24.32
CA ILE A 297 30.61 -1.90 22.88
C ILE A 297 29.88 -2.98 22.06
N TYR A 298 29.93 -4.22 22.53
CA TYR A 298 29.30 -5.36 21.87
C TYR A 298 27.80 -5.14 21.59
N PRO A 299 26.97 -4.55 22.48
CA PRO A 299 25.57 -4.31 22.17
C PRO A 299 25.35 -3.36 20.98
N ILE A 300 26.24 -2.37 20.78
CA ILE A 300 26.17 -1.46 19.63
C ILE A 300 26.44 -2.25 18.34
N PHE A 301 27.47 -3.09 18.34
CA PHE A 301 27.87 -3.92 17.21
C PHE A 301 26.85 -5.03 16.89
N GLU A 302 26.30 -5.67 17.92
CA GLU A 302 25.20 -6.61 17.78
C GLU A 302 23.99 -5.93 17.14
N THR A 303 23.66 -4.71 17.57
CA THR A 303 22.51 -3.98 17.05
C THR A 303 22.65 -3.68 15.57
N VAL A 304 23.78 -3.11 15.11
CA VAL A 304 23.95 -2.77 13.68
C VAL A 304 23.97 -4.03 12.80
N CYS A 305 24.51 -5.15 13.30
CA CYS A 305 24.51 -6.41 12.56
C CYS A 305 23.12 -7.05 12.53
N LYS A 306 22.35 -7.03 13.63
CA LYS A 306 20.98 -7.56 13.64
C LYS A 306 20.01 -6.69 12.82
N ASN A 307 20.19 -5.37 12.82
CA ASN A 307 19.38 -4.46 12.04
C ASN A 307 19.50 -4.71 10.53
N SER A 308 20.62 -5.27 10.07
CA SER A 308 20.82 -5.65 8.66
C SER A 308 19.76 -6.60 8.11
N TRP A 309 19.11 -7.40 8.95
CA TRP A 309 18.06 -8.33 8.53
C TRP A 309 16.71 -7.66 8.22
N VAL A 310 16.56 -6.39 8.60
CA VAL A 310 15.32 -5.64 8.43
C VAL A 310 15.49 -4.32 7.69
N ASN A 311 16.72 -4.02 7.25
CA ASN A 311 17.09 -2.75 6.65
C ASN A 311 18.14 -2.93 5.56
N GLU A 312 17.79 -2.52 4.34
CA GLU A 312 18.65 -2.68 3.15
C GLU A 312 20.00 -1.98 3.31
N ARG A 313 20.01 -0.74 3.83
CA ARG A 313 21.23 0.04 4.06
C ARG A 313 22.15 -0.63 5.08
N GLY A 314 21.57 -1.19 6.14
CA GLY A 314 22.27 -2.00 7.12
C GLY A 314 22.93 -3.22 6.50
N TYR A 315 22.20 -3.96 5.64
CA TYR A 315 22.72 -5.15 4.97
C TYR A 315 23.91 -4.90 4.05
N ARG A 316 23.93 -3.76 3.34
CA ARG A 316 25.06 -3.38 2.47
C ARG A 316 26.40 -3.33 3.21
N GLY A 317 26.41 -2.95 4.49
CA GLY A 317 27.62 -2.82 5.31
C GLY A 317 27.84 -3.93 6.34
N HIS A 318 26.76 -4.49 6.89
CA HIS A 318 26.78 -5.38 8.05
C HIS A 318 26.15 -6.77 7.79
N GLY A 319 25.83 -7.10 6.53
CA GLY A 319 25.42 -8.45 6.14
C GLY A 319 26.51 -9.49 6.42
N LEU A 320 26.14 -10.79 6.39
CA LEU A 320 27.01 -11.88 6.86
C LEU A 320 28.39 -11.94 6.18
N ASP A 321 28.44 -11.64 4.89
CA ASP A 321 29.63 -11.64 4.03
C ASP A 321 30.34 -10.28 3.98
N LYS A 322 29.83 -9.27 4.69
CA LYS A 322 30.32 -7.90 4.59
C LYS A 322 31.46 -7.62 5.59
N PRO A 323 32.41 -6.72 5.26
CA PRO A 323 33.50 -6.34 6.15
C PRO A 323 33.03 -5.76 7.51
N GLY A 324 31.80 -5.24 7.58
CA GLY A 324 31.21 -4.72 8.81
C GLY A 324 30.46 -5.76 9.64
N ASN A 325 30.55 -7.06 9.34
CA ASN A 325 29.99 -8.11 10.20
C ASN A 325 30.82 -8.26 11.50
N PHE A 326 30.54 -7.38 12.45
CA PHE A 326 31.21 -7.33 13.76
C PHE A 326 30.92 -8.56 14.65
N LEU A 327 29.95 -9.39 14.26
CA LEU A 327 29.60 -10.64 14.94
C LEU A 327 30.35 -11.85 14.38
N SER A 328 31.16 -11.69 13.32
CA SER A 328 32.04 -12.75 12.87
C SER A 328 33.11 -13.05 13.93
N HIS A 329 33.36 -14.34 14.17
CA HIS A 329 34.29 -14.79 15.22
C HIS A 329 35.68 -14.15 15.09
N GLU A 330 36.20 -14.02 13.87
CA GLU A 330 37.52 -13.41 13.64
C GLU A 330 37.54 -11.91 13.96
N LEU A 331 36.52 -11.16 13.53
CA LEU A 331 36.48 -9.72 13.74
C LEU A 331 36.20 -9.40 15.21
N GLU A 332 35.22 -10.08 15.83
CA GLU A 332 34.92 -9.91 17.26
C GLU A 332 36.15 -10.15 18.14
N LYS A 333 36.94 -11.19 17.85
CA LYS A 333 38.18 -11.48 18.58
C LYS A 333 39.17 -10.31 18.49
N LYS A 334 39.32 -9.69 17.32
CA LYS A 334 40.18 -8.51 17.13
C LYS A 334 39.62 -7.29 17.88
N LEU A 335 38.33 -7.03 17.76
CA LEU A 335 37.67 -5.85 18.36
C LEU A 335 37.59 -5.92 19.90
N SER A 336 37.56 -7.12 20.47
CA SER A 336 37.51 -7.37 21.92
C SER A 336 38.88 -7.44 22.60
N THR A 337 39.99 -7.38 21.84
CA THR A 337 41.35 -7.49 22.39
C THR A 337 41.91 -6.10 22.77
N PRO A 338 42.14 -5.82 24.07
CA PRO A 338 42.70 -4.55 24.53
C PRO A 338 44.23 -4.48 24.34
N PRO A 339 44.83 -3.28 24.44
CA PRO A 339 46.28 -3.11 24.45
C PRO A 339 46.96 -3.91 25.57
N VAL A 340 48.13 -4.48 25.28
CA VAL A 340 48.94 -5.23 26.26
C VAL A 340 50.21 -4.45 26.59
N LYS A 341 50.53 -4.35 27.89
CA LYS A 341 51.79 -3.74 28.35
C LYS A 341 52.87 -4.82 28.41
N LYS A 342 53.94 -4.67 27.62
CA LYS A 342 55.10 -5.57 27.59
C LYS A 342 56.40 -4.77 27.72
N ASN A 343 57.19 -5.02 28.77
CA ASN A 343 58.46 -4.32 29.06
C ASN A 343 58.33 -2.78 29.01
N ASP A 344 57.31 -2.23 29.68
CA ASP A 344 56.95 -0.80 29.70
C ASP A 344 56.54 -0.17 28.35
N VAL A 345 56.38 -0.97 27.30
CA VAL A 345 55.80 -0.54 26.02
C VAL A 345 54.35 -1.03 25.94
N VAL A 346 53.42 -0.13 25.58
CA VAL A 346 52.04 -0.49 25.26
C VAL A 346 51.98 -0.93 23.80
N ILE A 347 51.57 -2.17 23.56
CA ILE A 347 51.40 -2.73 22.22
C ILE A 347 49.89 -2.86 21.97
N ASP A 348 49.43 -2.27 20.87
CA ASP A 348 48.02 -2.29 20.47
C ASP A 348 47.90 -2.64 18.99
N GLU A 349 47.85 -3.95 18.71
CA GLU A 349 47.84 -4.50 17.34
C GLU A 349 46.62 -4.05 16.53
N TYR A 350 45.50 -3.74 17.20
CA TYR A 350 44.21 -3.48 16.55
C TYR A 350 43.77 -2.02 16.64
N LYS A 351 44.65 -1.10 17.07
CA LYS A 351 44.33 0.32 17.20
C LYS A 351 43.77 0.91 15.91
N ASP A 352 44.47 0.72 14.80
CA ASP A 352 44.09 1.32 13.51
C ASP A 352 42.74 0.78 13.01
N LEU A 353 42.45 -0.51 13.27
CA LEU A 353 41.15 -1.10 12.97
C LEU A 353 40.03 -0.43 13.78
N ARG A 354 40.20 -0.27 15.09
CA ARG A 354 39.18 0.36 15.95
C ARG A 354 39.00 1.84 15.62
N VAL A 355 40.08 2.58 15.37
CA VAL A 355 40.05 3.97 14.92
C VAL A 355 39.35 4.10 13.56
N SER A 356 39.63 3.19 12.61
CA SER A 356 38.96 3.17 11.31
C SER A 356 37.45 2.94 11.47
N ILE A 357 37.01 2.08 12.38
CA ILE A 357 35.57 1.87 12.65
C ILE A 357 34.96 3.13 13.28
N LEU A 358 35.60 3.73 14.29
CA LEU A 358 35.12 4.96 14.91
C LEU A 358 35.02 6.12 13.89
N SER A 359 35.95 6.20 12.93
CA SER A 359 35.95 7.24 11.89
C SER A 359 34.72 7.22 10.99
N ARG A 360 34.00 6.08 10.94
CA ARG A 360 32.73 5.92 10.22
C ARG A 360 31.54 6.39 11.04
N VAL A 361 31.66 6.55 12.36
CA VAL A 361 30.55 6.91 13.25
C VAL A 361 30.35 8.43 13.25
N ARG A 362 29.12 8.88 13.02
CA ARG A 362 28.77 10.30 13.10
C ARG A 362 29.07 10.83 14.50
N ILE A 363 29.70 11.99 14.57
CA ILE A 363 29.95 12.68 15.83
C ILE A 363 28.63 13.30 16.29
N PRO A 364 28.15 13.02 17.52
CA PRO A 364 26.92 13.62 18.02
C PRO A 364 26.98 15.16 17.96
N PRO A 365 25.86 15.86 17.65
CA PRO A 365 25.88 17.31 17.46
C PRO A 365 26.43 18.12 18.64
N GLN A 366 26.35 17.58 19.86
CA GLN A 366 26.86 18.19 21.08
C GLN A 366 28.40 18.14 21.19
N LEU A 367 29.05 17.29 20.39
CA LEU A 367 30.50 17.09 20.38
C LEU A 367 31.16 17.55 19.07
N ALA A 368 30.38 17.69 17.98
CA ALA A 368 30.89 18.01 16.66
C ALA A 368 31.09 19.53 16.46
N SER A 369 32.18 19.92 15.78
CA SER A 369 32.27 21.24 15.16
C SER A 369 31.29 21.37 13.99
N SER A 370 30.98 22.60 13.57
CA SER A 370 30.10 22.83 12.41
C SER A 370 30.65 22.19 11.13
N PHE A 371 31.98 22.16 10.95
CA PHE A 371 32.62 21.53 9.81
C PHE A 371 32.42 20.01 9.82
N GLU A 372 32.68 19.34 10.94
CA GLU A 372 32.48 17.89 11.07
C GLU A 372 31.01 17.52 10.88
N ARG A 373 30.10 18.26 11.50
CA ARG A 373 28.67 18.00 11.42
C ARG A 373 28.16 18.07 9.97
N ASN A 374 28.54 19.11 9.23
CA ASN A 374 28.15 19.27 7.82
C ASN A 374 28.87 18.27 6.91
N GLY A 375 30.17 18.07 7.15
CA GLY A 375 31.00 17.14 6.39
C GLY A 375 30.66 15.67 6.61
N GLN A 376 29.80 15.33 7.58
CA GLN A 376 29.34 13.97 7.81
C GLN A 376 27.97 13.67 7.19
N ALA A 377 27.24 14.64 6.64
CA ALA A 377 25.84 14.52 6.23
C ALA A 377 25.60 13.75 4.90
N TYR A 378 26.10 12.51 4.78
CA TYR A 378 25.82 11.60 3.66
C TYR A 378 26.01 10.14 4.10
N ASP A 379 25.55 9.17 3.29
CA ASP A 379 25.40 7.75 3.66
C ASP A 379 26.70 6.98 3.94
N TYR A 380 27.86 7.60 3.76
CA TYR A 380 29.15 7.01 4.17
C TYR A 380 29.25 6.90 5.70
N PHE A 381 28.69 7.83 6.46
CA PHE A 381 28.76 7.82 7.91
C PHE A 381 27.57 7.08 8.54
N MET A 382 27.82 6.46 9.70
CA MET A 382 26.89 5.59 10.40
C MET A 382 26.26 6.28 11.62
N PRO A 383 24.99 5.99 11.94
CA PRO A 383 24.07 5.18 11.13
C PRO A 383 23.54 5.97 9.91
N PRO A 384 23.20 5.29 8.80
CA PRO A 384 22.56 5.88 7.63
C PRO A 384 21.03 5.82 7.74
N LEU A 385 20.50 6.08 8.95
CA LEU A 385 19.08 6.07 9.31
C LEU A 385 18.55 7.51 9.42
N SER A 386 17.24 7.68 9.24
CA SER A 386 16.56 8.99 9.31
C SER A 386 16.70 9.64 10.70
N GLY A 387 16.70 10.97 10.73
CA GLY A 387 17.01 11.78 11.90
C GLY A 387 15.82 12.61 12.39
N GLY A 388 16.00 13.36 13.48
CA GLY A 388 14.94 14.22 14.01
C GLY A 388 14.53 15.40 13.10
N GLY A 389 15.26 15.62 11.99
CA GLY A 389 14.96 16.60 10.95
C GLY A 389 14.21 16.05 9.73
N GLY A 390 13.78 14.78 9.74
CA GLY A 390 13.08 14.16 8.61
C GLY A 390 13.90 13.08 7.90
N ASP A 391 13.44 12.68 6.71
CA ASP A 391 14.08 11.67 5.88
C ASP A 391 15.52 12.03 5.51
N VAL A 392 16.41 11.03 5.57
CA VAL A 392 17.83 11.12 5.19
C VAL A 392 18.06 11.87 3.88
N THR A 393 18.55 13.12 3.99
CA THR A 393 18.86 13.98 2.85
C THR A 393 20.33 14.39 2.89
N SER A 394 21.09 14.04 1.85
CA SER A 394 22.51 14.40 1.75
C SER A 394 22.72 15.92 1.82
N GLY A 395 23.70 16.36 2.59
CA GLY A 395 23.98 17.77 2.87
C GLY A 395 23.20 18.36 4.05
N TYR A 396 22.24 17.64 4.63
CA TYR A 396 21.44 18.10 5.77
C TYR A 396 21.72 17.24 7.01
N PRO A 397 22.56 17.67 7.96
CA PRO A 397 22.98 16.83 9.09
C PRO A 397 21.84 16.38 10.01
N ASP A 398 20.78 17.18 10.15
CA ASP A 398 19.67 16.90 11.05
C ASP A 398 18.75 15.77 10.58
N THR A 399 18.79 15.43 9.30
CA THR A 399 18.01 14.32 8.74
C THR A 399 18.68 12.97 8.94
N TYR A 400 19.82 12.92 9.64
CA TYR A 400 20.53 11.68 9.97
C TYR A 400 20.49 11.42 11.47
N LEU A 401 20.20 10.18 11.85
CA LEU A 401 20.35 9.74 13.24
C LEU A 401 21.82 9.79 13.66
N THR A 402 22.06 10.20 14.91
CA THR A 402 23.32 9.96 15.60
C THR A 402 23.09 9.02 16.77
N ILE A 403 24.09 8.21 17.11
CA ILE A 403 24.11 7.54 18.41
C ILE A 403 24.12 8.58 19.54
N THR A 404 23.81 8.13 20.75
CA THR A 404 23.83 9.00 21.92
C THR A 404 25.24 9.48 22.25
N ARG A 405 25.32 10.55 23.06
CA ARG A 405 26.60 11.11 23.47
C ARG A 405 27.39 10.12 24.31
N GLY A 406 26.74 9.37 25.20
CA GLY A 406 27.39 8.32 26.00
C GLY A 406 27.94 7.19 25.13
N GLN A 407 27.13 6.67 24.19
CA GLN A 407 27.58 5.64 23.24
C GLN A 407 28.81 6.07 22.42
N TYR A 408 28.84 7.33 21.95
CA TYR A 408 30.00 7.82 21.20
C TYR A 408 31.27 7.90 22.05
N LEU A 409 31.16 8.37 23.30
CA LEU A 409 32.30 8.46 24.22
C LEU A 409 32.84 7.08 24.62
N LEU A 410 31.97 6.07 24.74
CA LEU A 410 32.38 4.67 24.90
C LEU A 410 33.19 4.19 23.71
N LEU A 411 32.67 4.36 22.49
CA LEU A 411 33.36 3.95 21.27
C LEU A 411 34.69 4.68 21.12
N LYS A 412 34.77 5.94 21.56
CA LYS A 412 36.04 6.69 21.58
C LYS A 412 37.06 6.05 22.52
N LYS A 413 36.71 5.78 23.78
CA LYS A 413 37.59 5.09 24.74
C LYS A 413 38.00 3.70 24.24
N TRP A 414 37.07 2.94 23.66
CA TRP A 414 37.35 1.65 23.03
C TRP A 414 38.36 1.78 21.86
N ALA A 415 38.17 2.75 20.97
CA ALA A 415 39.07 2.98 19.86
C ALA A 415 40.48 3.38 20.34
N ASP A 416 40.54 4.23 21.37
CA ASP A 416 41.79 4.67 22.01
C ASP A 416 42.52 3.55 22.76
N GLY A 417 41.86 2.40 22.98
CA GLY A 417 42.41 1.25 23.71
C GLY A 417 42.18 1.31 25.23
N ASP A 418 41.39 2.28 25.72
CA ASP A 418 41.02 2.42 27.12
C ASP A 418 39.79 1.56 27.48
N PHE A 419 39.95 0.24 27.36
CA PHE A 419 38.91 -0.72 27.68
C PHE A 419 39.48 -2.04 28.22
N GLU A 420 38.59 -2.90 28.70
CA GLU A 420 38.86 -4.29 29.03
C GLU A 420 37.88 -5.22 28.31
N THR A 421 38.26 -6.47 28.07
CA THR A 421 37.44 -7.41 27.32
C THR A 421 36.11 -7.71 28.02
N GLY A 422 36.14 -7.96 29.33
CA GLY A 422 34.95 -8.37 30.07
C GLY A 422 34.50 -9.79 29.76
N SER A 423 33.21 -10.08 29.95
CA SER A 423 32.61 -11.37 29.62
C SER A 423 31.23 -11.22 28.99
N ARG A 424 30.88 -12.13 28.07
CA ARG A 424 29.52 -12.24 27.55
C ARG A 424 28.55 -12.58 28.68
N LEU A 425 27.39 -11.92 28.69
CA LEU A 425 26.32 -12.29 29.61
C LEU A 425 25.83 -13.72 29.30
N PRO A 426 25.41 -14.49 30.32
CA PRO A 426 24.83 -15.80 30.09
C PRO A 426 23.62 -15.73 29.17
N GLU A 427 23.57 -16.62 28.18
CA GLU A 427 22.47 -16.65 27.23
C GLU A 427 21.27 -17.42 27.82
N TYR A 428 20.19 -16.69 28.10
CA TYR A 428 18.91 -17.26 28.50
C TYR A 428 17.94 -17.26 27.32
N LYS A 429 17.15 -18.34 27.20
CA LYS A 429 16.05 -18.47 26.25
C LYS A 429 14.72 -18.22 26.94
N TYR A 430 13.82 -17.53 26.25
CA TYR A 430 12.49 -17.23 26.76
C TYR A 430 11.62 -18.49 26.73
N ASN A 431 11.00 -18.83 27.86
CA ASN A 431 10.12 -19.99 27.98
C ASN A 431 8.78 -19.64 28.62
N ASP A 432 7.72 -19.83 27.84
CA ASP A 432 6.31 -19.69 28.21
C ASP A 432 5.62 -21.04 28.49
N ASN A 433 6.26 -22.16 28.14
CA ASN A 433 5.71 -23.51 28.26
C ASN A 433 5.93 -24.09 29.66
N VAL A 434 4.96 -23.88 30.55
CA VAL A 434 4.78 -24.74 31.72
C VAL A 434 3.40 -25.39 31.64
N LYS A 435 3.36 -26.69 31.30
CA LYS A 435 2.12 -27.48 31.30
C LYS A 435 1.39 -27.31 32.64
N GLY A 436 0.14 -26.85 32.60
CA GLY A 436 -0.68 -26.63 33.81
C GLY A 436 -0.46 -25.29 34.52
N ASN A 437 0.34 -24.39 33.94
CA ASN A 437 0.46 -23.00 34.41
C ASN A 437 -0.31 -22.08 33.47
N ASP A 438 -0.99 -21.10 34.06
CA ASP A 438 -1.49 -19.92 33.36
C ASP A 438 -0.39 -19.37 32.44
N SER A 439 -0.72 -19.04 31.19
CA SER A 439 0.16 -18.45 30.15
C SER A 439 0.88 -17.14 30.53
N ARG A 440 0.88 -16.79 31.81
CA ARG A 440 1.22 -15.49 32.36
C ARG A 440 2.65 -15.40 32.87
N LYS A 441 3.39 -16.50 33.08
CA LYS A 441 4.68 -16.43 33.80
C LYS A 441 5.86 -16.93 32.96
N PRO A 442 6.66 -16.01 32.40
CA PRO A 442 7.87 -16.41 31.71
C PRO A 442 8.86 -17.02 32.70
N THR A 443 9.46 -18.13 32.27
CA THR A 443 10.68 -18.70 32.83
C THR A 443 11.79 -18.58 31.79
N TYR A 444 13.02 -18.82 32.19
CA TYR A 444 14.18 -18.58 31.36
C TYR A 444 15.06 -19.83 31.34
N LEU A 445 15.25 -20.40 30.16
CA LEU A 445 16.01 -21.63 30.00
C LEU A 445 17.49 -21.32 29.81
N LYS A 446 18.35 -22.00 30.57
CA LYS A 446 19.80 -22.02 30.39
C LYS A 446 20.27 -23.47 30.48
N ASN A 447 20.97 -23.96 29.46
CA ASN A 447 21.41 -25.37 29.37
C ASN A 447 20.29 -26.41 29.58
N GLY A 448 19.05 -26.07 29.20
CA GLY A 448 17.89 -26.95 29.35
C GLY A 448 17.15 -26.86 30.70
N GLU A 449 17.71 -26.14 31.67
CA GLU A 449 17.09 -25.91 32.98
C GLU A 449 16.32 -24.59 33.01
N ALA A 450 15.15 -24.57 33.65
CA ALA A 450 14.29 -23.40 33.77
C ALA A 450 14.58 -22.63 35.06
N TYR A 451 14.80 -21.32 34.92
CA TYR A 451 15.03 -20.39 36.02
C TYR A 451 13.92 -19.33 36.04
N SER A 452 13.49 -18.94 37.22
CA SER A 452 12.66 -17.76 37.46
C SER A 452 13.50 -16.48 37.41
N PHE A 453 12.82 -15.33 37.33
CA PHE A 453 13.47 -14.02 37.42
C PHE A 453 14.31 -13.87 38.70
N GLN A 454 13.75 -14.27 39.84
CA GLN A 454 14.39 -14.17 41.15
C GLN A 454 15.61 -15.09 41.29
N GLU A 455 15.62 -16.24 40.61
CA GLU A 455 16.79 -17.15 40.60
C GLU A 455 17.94 -16.61 39.74
N ILE A 456 17.63 -15.92 38.64
CA ILE A 456 18.66 -15.29 37.79
C ILE A 456 19.25 -14.06 38.48
N CYS A 457 18.42 -13.25 39.13
CA CYS A 457 18.82 -12.03 39.80
C CYS A 457 18.36 -12.09 41.28
N PRO A 458 19.13 -12.72 42.19
CA PRO A 458 18.70 -12.91 43.58
C PRO A 458 18.78 -11.64 44.44
N ASP A 459 19.61 -10.66 44.07
CA ASP A 459 19.74 -9.39 44.80
C ASP A 459 18.55 -8.45 44.48
N PRO A 460 17.70 -8.11 45.48
CA PRO A 460 16.58 -7.18 45.30
C PRO A 460 16.94 -5.85 44.64
N SER A 461 18.11 -5.30 44.97
CA SER A 461 18.54 -4.00 44.44
C SER A 461 18.88 -4.10 42.95
N GLN A 462 19.38 -5.25 42.49
CA GLN A 462 19.62 -5.50 41.07
C GLN A 462 18.33 -5.84 40.32
N GLN A 463 17.39 -6.54 40.97
CA GLN A 463 16.11 -6.89 40.36
C GLN A 463 15.37 -5.65 39.83
N VAL A 464 15.25 -4.59 40.62
CA VAL A 464 14.53 -3.36 40.20
C VAL A 464 15.19 -2.68 39.00
N LYS A 465 16.52 -2.81 38.87
CA LYS A 465 17.30 -2.28 37.74
C LYS A 465 17.09 -3.12 36.48
N PHE A 466 17.10 -4.45 36.61
CA PHE A 466 16.76 -5.40 35.54
C PHE A 466 15.37 -5.12 34.97
N LEU A 467 14.39 -4.92 35.86
CA LEU A 467 13.00 -4.61 35.49
C LEU A 467 12.90 -3.33 34.66
N ASN A 468 13.58 -2.25 35.07
CA ASN A 468 13.60 -1.00 34.31
C ASN A 468 14.28 -1.15 32.94
N LYS A 469 15.40 -1.87 32.87
CA LYS A 469 16.14 -2.05 31.61
C LYS A 469 15.38 -2.94 30.62
N ALA A 470 14.91 -4.11 31.06
CA ALA A 470 14.19 -5.06 30.21
C ALA A 470 12.91 -4.46 29.60
N ALA A 471 12.24 -3.56 30.33
CA ALA A 471 11.04 -2.86 29.85
C ALA A 471 11.32 -1.90 28.68
N LEU A 472 12.50 -1.28 28.63
CA LEU A 472 12.76 -0.11 27.78
C LEU A 472 13.87 -0.30 26.73
N GLU A 473 14.75 -1.30 26.89
CA GLU A 473 15.88 -1.53 25.99
C GLU A 473 15.45 -1.91 24.55
N TRP A 474 14.25 -2.47 24.39
CA TRP A 474 13.68 -2.88 23.10
C TRP A 474 12.88 -1.76 22.41
N CYS A 475 12.66 -0.63 23.08
CA CYS A 475 11.84 0.49 22.60
C CYS A 475 12.70 1.53 21.86
N VAL A 476 12.07 2.31 20.98
CA VAL A 476 12.74 3.35 20.19
C VAL A 476 13.12 4.52 21.09
N GLY A 477 14.41 4.87 21.13
CA GLY A 477 14.92 6.08 21.79
C GLY A 477 15.25 7.23 20.83
N GLY A 478 15.23 6.98 19.53
CA GLY A 478 15.51 8.00 18.52
C GLY A 478 15.60 7.41 17.12
N PRO A 479 15.40 8.23 16.06
CA PRO A 479 14.96 9.62 16.12
C PRO A 479 13.51 9.77 16.64
N PHE A 480 13.09 10.99 16.99
CA PHE A 480 11.70 11.28 17.37
C PHE A 480 11.04 12.17 16.31
N PHE A 481 10.33 11.54 15.38
CA PHE A 481 9.56 12.19 14.32
C PHE A 481 8.26 11.42 13.95
N PRO A 482 7.32 11.17 14.88
CA PRO A 482 7.34 11.50 16.31
C PRO A 482 8.04 10.46 17.19
N GLY A 483 8.28 9.24 16.70
CA GLY A 483 8.75 8.08 17.47
C GLY A 483 7.70 6.95 17.45
N ILE A 484 7.89 5.87 18.23
CA ILE A 484 6.92 4.76 18.33
C ILE A 484 6.27 4.66 19.71
N GLU A 485 7.04 4.37 20.76
CA GLU A 485 6.49 4.25 22.13
C GLU A 485 6.36 5.60 22.84
N MET A 486 7.32 6.50 22.60
CA MET A 486 7.44 7.81 23.21
C MET A 486 8.05 8.78 22.19
N THR A 487 7.86 10.08 22.40
CA THR A 487 8.46 11.14 21.58
C THR A 487 9.64 11.83 22.28
N TYR A 488 10.06 12.99 21.76
CA TYR A 488 11.12 13.86 22.28
C TYR A 488 10.96 14.29 23.75
N LEU A 489 9.83 13.99 24.40
CA LEU A 489 9.67 14.10 25.86
C LEU A 489 10.72 13.27 26.62
N ALA A 490 11.26 12.23 26.01
CA ALA A 490 12.36 11.44 26.56
C ALA A 490 13.65 12.27 26.73
N TYR A 491 13.84 13.37 25.99
CA TYR A 491 14.97 14.29 26.14
C TYR A 491 14.75 15.38 27.19
N ASN A 492 13.56 15.47 27.78
CA ASN A 492 13.21 16.52 28.73
C ASN A 492 13.35 16.00 30.17
N GLU A 493 14.31 16.54 30.92
CA GLU A 493 14.53 16.19 32.33
C GLU A 493 13.27 16.36 33.20
N LYS A 494 12.39 17.32 32.87
CA LYS A 494 11.17 17.60 33.64
C LYS A 494 10.08 16.54 33.47
N THR A 495 10.20 15.69 32.45
CA THR A 495 9.34 14.51 32.26
C THR A 495 9.56 13.50 33.38
N PHE A 496 10.75 13.49 34.01
CA PHE A 496 11.14 12.48 34.97
C PHE A 496 11.35 13.03 36.39
N CYS A 497 11.14 12.20 37.41
CA CYS A 497 11.40 12.58 38.80
C CYS A 497 12.90 12.66 39.07
N LYS A 498 13.33 13.74 39.73
CA LYS A 498 14.71 13.85 40.20
C LYS A 498 14.97 12.84 41.34
N GLY A 499 16.02 12.04 41.21
CA GLY A 499 16.42 11.07 42.24
C GLY A 499 15.71 9.71 42.19
N ASN A 500 14.76 9.51 41.26
CA ASN A 500 14.17 8.20 41.01
C ASN A 500 14.21 7.90 39.51
N ASP A 501 15.12 7.01 39.11
CA ASP A 501 15.35 6.69 37.70
C ASP A 501 14.10 6.13 37.01
N PHE A 502 13.87 6.56 35.77
CA PHE A 502 12.78 6.19 34.88
C PHE A 502 11.36 6.54 35.37
N ARG A 503 11.21 7.16 36.55
CA ARG A 503 9.90 7.60 37.06
C ARG A 503 9.40 8.82 36.32
N ILE A 504 8.17 8.78 35.82
CA ILE A 504 7.48 9.95 35.28
C ILE A 504 7.12 10.91 36.41
N ASN A 505 7.36 12.20 36.19
CA ASN A 505 7.00 13.25 37.11
C ASN A 505 5.51 13.60 36.99
N SER A 506 4.69 13.01 37.87
CA SER A 506 3.24 13.20 37.90
C SER A 506 2.79 14.61 38.26
N ASP A 507 3.68 15.48 38.76
CA ASP A 507 3.37 16.89 38.97
C ASP A 507 3.34 17.67 37.65
N ASN A 508 4.07 17.18 36.64
CA ASN A 508 4.18 17.82 35.32
C ASN A 508 3.44 17.07 34.20
N ILE A 509 3.23 15.76 34.36
CA ILE A 509 2.69 14.88 33.33
C ILE A 509 1.43 14.21 33.86
N GLN A 510 0.33 14.34 33.13
CA GLN A 510 -0.94 13.66 33.38
C GLN A 510 -1.08 12.43 32.46
N PRO A 511 -1.93 11.44 32.82
CA PRO A 511 -2.28 10.34 31.92
C PRO A 511 -2.66 10.84 30.54
N GLY A 512 -2.06 10.26 29.49
CA GLY A 512 -2.31 10.62 28.09
C GLY A 512 -1.39 11.73 27.55
N ASP A 513 -0.63 12.43 28.39
CA ASP A 513 0.23 13.53 27.91
C ASP A 513 1.45 13.03 27.14
N ILE A 514 1.90 11.79 27.41
CA ILE A 514 3.06 11.19 26.72
C ILE A 514 2.66 10.78 25.31
N ASN A 515 1.49 10.14 25.15
CA ASN A 515 1.01 9.62 23.88
C ASN A 515 0.39 10.70 22.98
N ALA A 516 0.02 11.86 23.55
CA ALA A 516 -0.71 12.91 22.85
C ALA A 516 0.01 13.47 21.61
N TYR A 517 1.34 13.49 21.64
CA TYR A 517 2.19 13.97 20.55
C TYR A 517 2.43 12.94 19.43
N MET A 518 2.06 11.68 19.64
CA MET A 518 2.23 10.63 18.63
C MET A 518 1.21 10.83 17.50
N ALA A 519 1.43 10.14 16.38
CA ALA A 519 0.55 10.16 15.23
C ALA A 519 -0.88 9.70 15.54
N LEU A 520 -1.85 10.30 14.85
CA LEU A 520 -3.27 10.00 14.95
C LEU A 520 -3.84 9.73 13.54
N PRO A 521 -4.21 8.49 13.21
CA PRO A 521 -3.97 7.27 14.00
C PRO A 521 -2.50 6.80 13.91
N TRP A 522 -2.04 5.98 14.87
CA TRP A 522 -0.66 5.46 14.87
C TRP A 522 -0.30 4.64 13.62
N GLN A 523 -1.28 4.04 12.95
CA GLN A 523 -1.07 3.24 11.74
C GLN A 523 -0.57 4.05 10.55
N ALA A 524 -0.92 5.35 10.45
CA ALA A 524 -0.45 6.21 9.37
C ALA A 524 1.08 6.39 9.45
N ASP A 525 1.58 6.77 10.63
CA ASP A 525 3.02 6.84 10.90
C ASP A 525 3.72 5.49 10.70
N PHE A 526 3.10 4.38 11.14
CA PHE A 526 3.68 3.05 10.97
C PHE A 526 3.79 2.61 9.50
N SER A 527 2.91 3.12 8.63
CA SER A 527 2.94 2.91 7.18
C SER A 527 4.04 3.73 6.52
N GLU A 528 4.10 5.03 6.82
CA GLU A 528 5.03 6.01 6.24
C GLU A 528 6.47 5.85 6.75
N CYS A 529 6.68 5.21 7.90
CA CYS A 529 8.00 4.91 8.46
C CYS A 529 8.75 3.76 7.73
N ASN A 530 8.80 3.83 6.41
CA ASN A 530 9.37 2.81 5.52
C ASN A 530 10.71 3.23 4.85
N THR A 531 11.18 4.43 5.15
CA THR A 531 12.41 5.05 4.63
C THR A 531 13.54 5.05 5.67
N TYR A 532 13.82 3.91 6.29
CA TYR A 532 14.97 3.75 7.21
C TYR A 532 14.84 4.53 8.53
N TRP A 533 13.62 4.65 9.06
CA TRP A 533 13.32 5.29 10.35
C TRP A 533 13.60 4.37 11.54
N TRP A 534 12.74 3.37 11.75
CA TRP A 534 12.83 2.44 12.88
C TRP A 534 12.74 0.97 12.46
N PRO A 535 13.68 0.44 11.65
CA PRO A 535 13.59 -0.91 11.07
C PRO A 535 13.46 -2.04 12.10
N ALA A 536 14.03 -1.83 13.30
CA ALA A 536 13.98 -2.79 14.41
C ALA A 536 12.61 -2.85 15.12
N GLN A 537 11.73 -1.89 14.85
CA GLN A 537 10.39 -1.82 15.40
C GLN A 537 9.34 -2.16 14.32
N ARG A 538 9.54 -1.58 13.14
CA ARG A 538 8.78 -1.70 11.89
C ARG A 538 9.77 -2.05 10.77
N PRO A 539 9.90 -3.32 10.35
CA PRO A 539 10.86 -3.72 9.32
C PRO A 539 10.64 -3.02 7.98
N ASP A 540 11.72 -2.66 7.27
CA ASP A 540 11.64 -2.15 5.89
C ASP A 540 11.60 -3.32 4.91
N ILE A 541 12.54 -4.24 5.07
CA ILE A 541 12.68 -5.46 4.27
C ILE A 541 12.68 -6.67 5.19
N VAL A 542 12.37 -7.85 4.66
CA VAL A 542 12.39 -9.11 5.41
C VAL A 542 12.85 -10.28 4.55
N MET A 543 13.45 -11.28 5.19
CA MET A 543 13.78 -12.55 4.56
C MET A 543 12.64 -13.56 4.75
N LEU A 544 12.26 -14.26 3.69
CA LEU A 544 11.22 -15.28 3.74
C LEU A 544 11.79 -16.63 4.19
N GLU A 545 11.09 -17.32 5.09
CA GLU A 545 11.52 -18.62 5.63
C GLU A 545 11.83 -19.64 4.52
N ASP A 546 10.96 -19.77 3.52
CA ASP A 546 11.12 -20.73 2.43
C ASP A 546 12.28 -20.40 1.48
N LYS A 547 12.66 -19.12 1.37
CA LYS A 547 13.88 -18.71 0.65
C LYS A 547 15.11 -19.13 1.45
N CYS A 548 15.12 -18.94 2.77
CA CYS A 548 16.26 -19.30 3.62
C CYS A 548 16.61 -20.77 3.54
N GLU A 549 15.60 -21.64 3.61
CA GLU A 549 15.78 -23.09 3.57
C GLU A 549 16.39 -23.58 2.25
N LYS A 550 16.20 -22.82 1.16
CA LYS A 550 16.74 -23.16 -0.17
C LYS A 550 18.16 -22.62 -0.40
N ILE A 551 18.68 -21.77 0.48
CA ILE A 551 20.03 -21.21 0.40
C ILE A 551 21.01 -22.19 1.09
N GLU A 552 21.21 -23.37 0.49
CA GLU A 552 22.19 -24.33 1.00
C GLU A 552 23.60 -24.11 0.40
N ASN A 553 23.68 -23.52 -0.80
CA ASN A 553 24.90 -23.53 -1.62
C ASN A 553 25.32 -22.15 -2.20
N ARG A 554 24.81 -21.04 -1.66
CA ARG A 554 25.28 -19.70 -2.04
C ARG A 554 25.13 -18.70 -0.90
N GLU A 555 25.76 -17.54 -1.04
CA GLU A 555 25.62 -16.43 -0.09
C GLU A 555 24.24 -15.76 -0.20
N ILE A 556 23.78 -15.19 0.92
CA ILE A 556 22.53 -14.42 0.99
C ILE A 556 22.77 -13.04 0.37
N GLN A 557 21.93 -12.65 -0.58
CA GLN A 557 22.01 -11.39 -1.31
C GLN A 557 20.80 -10.50 -1.01
N LEU A 558 20.88 -9.21 -1.36
CA LEU A 558 19.76 -8.27 -1.14
C LEU A 558 18.47 -8.70 -1.86
N ASP A 559 18.57 -9.32 -3.04
CA ASP A 559 17.42 -9.82 -3.81
C ASP A 559 16.69 -11.01 -3.13
N ASP A 560 17.28 -11.57 -2.07
CA ASP A 560 16.61 -12.57 -1.24
C ASP A 560 15.55 -11.95 -0.31
N PHE A 561 15.71 -10.66 0.02
CA PHE A 561 14.76 -9.92 0.84
C PHE A 561 13.57 -9.43 0.01
N VAL A 562 12.47 -9.16 0.69
CA VAL A 562 11.25 -8.56 0.11
C VAL A 562 10.76 -7.43 1.00
N ASP A 563 9.98 -6.51 0.45
CA ASP A 563 9.31 -5.48 1.26
C ASP A 563 8.41 -6.14 2.33
N TRP A 564 8.50 -5.63 3.56
CA TRP A 564 7.66 -6.09 4.66
C TRP A 564 6.19 -5.71 4.46
N THR A 565 5.92 -4.54 3.90
CA THR A 565 4.55 -4.07 3.59
C THR A 565 4.02 -4.55 2.25
N ARG A 566 4.71 -5.47 1.57
CA ARG A 566 4.28 -6.02 0.28
C ARG A 566 2.82 -6.45 0.29
N GLY A 567 2.09 -6.03 -0.75
CA GLY A 567 0.65 -6.23 -0.85
C GLY A 567 -0.18 -5.04 -0.34
N PHE A 568 0.40 -4.01 0.25
CA PHE A 568 -0.31 -2.75 0.45
C PHE A 568 -0.36 -1.96 -0.87
N ARG A 569 -1.33 -1.06 -1.00
CA ARG A 569 -1.41 -0.10 -2.10
C ARG A 569 -0.22 0.86 -2.04
N THR A 570 0.34 1.23 -3.20
CA THR A 570 1.55 2.08 -3.33
C THR A 570 1.39 3.09 -4.47
N ASN A 571 2.29 4.07 -4.58
CA ASN A 571 2.38 5.12 -5.62
C ASN A 571 1.29 6.21 -5.59
N GLU A 572 1.06 6.80 -4.42
CA GLU A 572 0.09 7.89 -4.25
C GLU A 572 0.64 9.26 -4.65
N PRO A 573 -0.16 10.13 -5.29
CA PRO A 573 0.20 11.52 -5.51
C PRO A 573 0.44 12.29 -4.20
N ILE A 574 1.36 13.24 -4.25
CA ILE A 574 1.57 14.22 -3.17
C ILE A 574 0.27 15.04 -3.02
N ASN A 575 -0.39 14.96 -1.85
CA ASN A 575 -1.70 15.55 -1.50
C ASN A 575 -2.97 14.75 -1.88
N ALA A 576 -2.86 13.43 -2.09
CA ALA A 576 -4.01 12.53 -2.21
C ALA A 576 -4.21 11.71 -0.91
N PRO A 577 -5.38 11.06 -0.72
CA PRO A 577 -5.57 10.08 0.34
C PRO A 577 -4.46 9.03 0.35
N LYS A 578 -3.92 8.77 1.55
CA LYS A 578 -2.85 7.82 1.74
C LYS A 578 -3.41 6.40 1.86
N TRP A 579 -3.56 5.70 0.74
CA TRP A 579 -4.12 4.36 0.68
C TRP A 579 -3.29 3.31 1.44
N ALA A 580 -1.96 3.42 1.41
CA ALA A 580 -1.07 2.59 2.22
C ALA A 580 -1.37 2.74 3.72
N ASP A 581 -1.66 3.96 4.17
CA ASP A 581 -1.99 4.27 5.56
C ASP A 581 -3.35 3.70 5.94
N MET A 582 -4.33 3.82 5.02
CA MET A 582 -5.63 3.17 5.16
C MET A 582 -5.52 1.64 5.16
N ASP A 583 -4.60 1.06 4.39
CA ASP A 583 -4.31 -0.37 4.42
C ASP A 583 -3.70 -0.75 5.77
N MET A 584 -2.77 0.04 6.31
CA MET A 584 -2.20 -0.22 7.63
C MET A 584 -3.27 -0.16 8.73
N VAL A 585 -4.23 0.77 8.68
CA VAL A 585 -5.37 0.80 9.60
C VAL A 585 -6.13 -0.52 9.61
N ASN A 586 -6.34 -1.12 8.44
CA ASN A 586 -7.19 -2.30 8.26
C ASN A 586 -6.43 -3.65 8.34
N LEU A 587 -5.13 -3.66 8.04
CA LEU A 587 -4.38 -4.87 7.70
C LEU A 587 -3.08 -5.03 8.52
N TRP A 588 -2.79 -4.15 9.48
CA TRP A 588 -1.59 -4.26 10.34
C TRP A 588 -1.47 -5.65 11.00
N ASN A 589 -2.60 -6.25 11.39
CA ASN A 589 -2.69 -7.57 12.00
C ASN A 589 -2.33 -8.73 11.06
N LYS A 590 -2.27 -8.48 9.74
CA LYS A 590 -1.90 -9.47 8.72
C LYS A 590 -0.38 -9.56 8.51
N LEU A 591 0.37 -8.51 8.83
CA LEU A 591 1.83 -8.47 8.67
C LEU A 591 2.54 -9.53 9.53
N GLY A 592 3.69 -10.03 9.05
CA GLY A 592 4.46 -11.07 9.74
C GLY A 592 5.41 -10.54 10.80
N PHE A 593 5.73 -11.39 11.78
CA PHE A 593 6.76 -11.13 12.79
C PHE A 593 8.12 -11.67 12.34
N ILE A 594 9.19 -11.03 12.78
CA ILE A 594 10.56 -11.34 12.38
C ILE A 594 11.23 -12.01 13.57
N VAL A 595 11.56 -13.29 13.40
CA VAL A 595 12.09 -14.15 14.47
C VAL A 595 13.39 -14.79 14.06
N GLU A 596 14.25 -15.05 15.04
CA GLU A 596 15.51 -15.74 14.84
C GLU A 596 15.27 -17.24 14.63
N LYS A 597 15.82 -17.79 13.54
CA LYS A 597 15.86 -19.22 13.24
C LYS A 597 17.27 -19.63 12.84
N GLN A 598 17.67 -20.82 13.26
CA GLN A 598 18.89 -21.44 12.79
C GLN A 598 18.62 -22.10 11.44
N ILE A 599 19.34 -21.69 10.40
CA ILE A 599 19.24 -22.23 9.05
C ILE A 599 20.47 -23.12 8.75
N PRO A 600 20.53 -23.83 7.59
CA PRO A 600 21.71 -24.63 7.22
C PRO A 600 23.03 -23.85 7.36
N ASN A 601 24.13 -24.57 7.61
CA ASN A 601 25.47 -24.00 7.91
C ASN A 601 25.59 -23.27 9.27
N ASN A 602 24.71 -23.53 10.24
CA ASN A 602 24.73 -22.92 11.58
C ASN A 602 24.63 -21.39 11.59
N ILE A 603 23.92 -20.82 10.61
CA ILE A 603 23.67 -19.39 10.55
C ILE A 603 22.39 -19.08 11.34
N ASN A 604 22.46 -18.10 12.24
CA ASN A 604 21.26 -17.53 12.85
C ASN A 604 20.72 -16.43 11.93
N ALA A 605 19.60 -16.71 11.29
CA ALA A 605 18.91 -15.79 10.39
C ALA A 605 17.64 -15.25 11.03
N PHE A 606 17.27 -14.01 10.71
CA PHE A 606 15.98 -13.45 11.09
C PHE A 606 15.03 -13.55 9.90
N VAL A 607 13.90 -14.23 10.10
CA VAL A 607 12.95 -14.56 9.03
C VAL A 607 11.54 -14.14 9.40
N GLU A 608 10.76 -13.80 8.38
CA GLU A 608 9.34 -13.51 8.54
C GLU A 608 8.54 -14.79 8.80
N VAL A 609 7.74 -14.77 9.87
CA VAL A 609 6.81 -15.82 10.27
C VAL A 609 5.44 -15.24 10.55
N GLU A 610 4.42 -16.11 10.57
CA GLU A 610 3.05 -15.74 10.97
C GLU A 610 2.43 -14.60 10.14
N ARG A 611 3.01 -14.27 8.97
CA ARG A 611 2.35 -13.42 7.98
C ARG A 611 1.07 -14.13 7.55
N ASP A 612 -0.01 -13.37 7.59
CA ASP A 612 -1.29 -13.78 7.03
C ASP A 612 -1.44 -13.11 5.67
N ASP A 613 -2.24 -13.71 4.80
CA ASP A 613 -2.45 -13.16 3.48
C ASP A 613 -3.28 -11.86 3.60
N ILE A 614 -2.66 -10.74 3.23
CA ILE A 614 -3.23 -9.38 3.30
C ILE A 614 -4.56 -9.30 2.52
N TYR A 615 -4.78 -10.21 1.58
CA TYR A 615 -6.03 -10.36 0.83
C TYR A 615 -6.46 -11.82 0.59
N ARG A 616 -6.22 -12.80 1.50
CA ARG A 616 -6.96 -14.09 1.46
C ARG A 616 -7.99 -14.23 2.59
N SER A 617 -9.20 -14.60 2.19
CA SER A 617 -10.18 -15.30 3.02
C SER A 617 -9.84 -16.81 3.11
N ASN A 618 -9.99 -17.40 4.29
CA ASN A 618 -9.75 -18.81 4.63
C ASN A 618 -10.09 -19.81 3.51
N SER A 619 -9.11 -20.65 3.14
CA SER A 619 -9.14 -21.53 1.97
C SER A 619 -9.20 -23.03 2.32
N LYS A 620 -10.19 -23.49 3.08
CA LYS A 620 -10.31 -24.94 3.40
C LYS A 620 -11.52 -25.69 2.87
N ASP A 621 -12.48 -25.05 2.20
CA ASP A 621 -13.57 -25.77 1.53
C ASP A 621 -13.69 -25.38 0.06
N THR A 622 -13.45 -26.33 -0.85
CA THR A 622 -13.66 -26.13 -2.30
C THR A 622 -15.14 -25.94 -2.66
N LYS A 623 -16.07 -26.27 -1.74
CA LYS A 623 -17.49 -25.88 -1.82
C LYS A 623 -17.74 -24.42 -1.45
N GLU A 624 -16.88 -23.78 -0.64
CA GLU A 624 -16.98 -22.35 -0.27
C GLU A 624 -16.38 -21.40 -1.32
N ILE A 625 -15.65 -21.91 -2.30
CA ILE A 625 -15.08 -21.09 -3.38
C ILE A 625 -16.20 -20.58 -4.30
N TYR A 626 -17.05 -21.47 -4.80
CA TYR A 626 -18.11 -21.13 -5.77
C TYR A 626 -19.38 -20.63 -5.07
N THR A 627 -19.33 -19.40 -4.57
CA THR A 627 -20.48 -18.71 -3.94
C THR A 627 -20.94 -17.52 -4.77
N LEU A 628 -22.22 -17.14 -4.58
CA LEU A 628 -22.82 -15.95 -5.20
C LEU A 628 -22.04 -14.67 -4.84
N ASP A 629 -21.54 -14.58 -3.59
CA ASP A 629 -20.80 -13.41 -3.12
C ASP A 629 -19.42 -13.28 -3.77
N ASN A 630 -18.74 -14.40 -4.01
CA ASN A 630 -17.47 -14.37 -4.72
C ASN A 630 -17.64 -14.07 -6.22
N LEU A 631 -18.72 -14.57 -6.84
CA LEU A 631 -19.09 -14.17 -8.20
C LEU A 631 -19.42 -12.67 -8.27
N HIS A 632 -20.15 -12.14 -7.28
CA HIS A 632 -20.44 -10.71 -7.20
C HIS A 632 -19.16 -9.86 -7.10
N LYS A 633 -18.18 -10.27 -6.29
CA LYS A 633 -16.88 -9.60 -6.21
C LYS A 633 -16.12 -9.59 -7.54
N LEU A 634 -16.10 -10.73 -8.24
CA LEU A 634 -15.46 -10.82 -9.57
C LEU A 634 -16.15 -9.95 -10.61
N LEU A 635 -17.48 -9.89 -10.59
CA LEU A 635 -18.26 -9.02 -11.48
C LEU A 635 -18.08 -7.54 -11.13
N GLY A 636 -17.99 -7.18 -9.84
CA GLY A 636 -17.66 -5.82 -9.40
C GLY A 636 -16.28 -5.38 -9.90
N LEU A 637 -15.29 -6.28 -9.84
CA LEU A 637 -13.98 -6.03 -10.44
C LEU A 637 -14.06 -5.85 -11.95
N ALA A 638 -14.76 -6.75 -12.67
CA ALA A 638 -14.94 -6.62 -14.11
C ALA A 638 -15.54 -5.25 -14.46
N LEU A 639 -16.58 -4.83 -13.75
CA LEU A 639 -17.21 -3.53 -13.94
C LEU A 639 -16.21 -2.38 -13.72
N GLN A 640 -15.39 -2.46 -12.69
CA GLN A 640 -14.36 -1.44 -12.40
C GLN A 640 -13.29 -1.38 -13.49
N VAL A 641 -12.87 -2.53 -14.04
CA VAL A 641 -11.90 -2.60 -15.14
C VAL A 641 -12.45 -1.94 -16.39
N GLU A 642 -13.65 -2.30 -16.84
CA GLU A 642 -14.30 -1.69 -18.02
C GLU A 642 -14.51 -0.16 -17.86
N LEU A 643 -14.81 0.30 -16.64
CA LEU A 643 -14.97 1.73 -16.38
C LEU A 643 -13.62 2.47 -16.33
N ALA A 644 -12.54 1.80 -15.94
CA ALA A 644 -11.21 2.40 -15.80
C ALA A 644 -10.46 2.56 -17.14
N THR A 645 -10.84 1.83 -18.19
CA THR A 645 -10.25 1.92 -19.54
C THR A 645 -10.85 3.06 -20.37
N ILE A 646 -12.10 3.45 -20.12
CA ILE A 646 -12.82 4.48 -20.89
C ILE A 646 -12.18 5.88 -20.79
N PRO A 647 -11.83 6.43 -19.59
CA PRO A 647 -11.28 7.78 -19.49
C PRO A 647 -9.95 7.99 -20.23
N PRO A 648 -8.94 7.09 -20.14
CA PRO A 648 -7.72 7.17 -20.94
C PRO A 648 -7.98 7.26 -22.45
N TYR A 649 -8.90 6.44 -22.96
CA TYR A 649 -9.26 6.43 -24.38
C TYR A 649 -9.93 7.76 -24.78
N LEU A 650 -10.91 8.22 -24.01
CA LEU A 650 -11.60 9.48 -24.30
C LEU A 650 -10.68 10.70 -24.15
N TYR A 651 -9.80 10.73 -23.14
CA TYR A 651 -8.82 11.79 -22.96
C TYR A 651 -7.88 11.90 -24.16
N ALA A 652 -7.34 10.77 -24.61
CA ALA A 652 -6.52 10.69 -25.81
C ALA A 652 -7.30 11.18 -27.04
N MET A 653 -8.56 10.76 -27.22
CA MET A 653 -9.41 11.25 -28.31
C MET A 653 -9.62 12.78 -28.26
N TYR A 654 -9.87 13.35 -27.08
CA TYR A 654 -10.06 14.81 -26.93
C TYR A 654 -8.79 15.62 -27.18
N SER A 655 -7.62 15.01 -27.11
CA SER A 655 -6.35 15.65 -27.48
C SER A 655 -6.16 15.85 -28.99
N ILE A 656 -6.97 15.22 -29.85
CA ILE A 656 -6.81 15.29 -31.32
C ILE A 656 -7.53 16.54 -31.89
N LYS A 657 -6.82 17.36 -32.68
CA LYS A 657 -7.39 18.59 -33.29
C LYS A 657 -8.40 18.27 -34.39
N ARG A 658 -9.52 19.00 -34.49
CA ARG A 658 -10.55 18.76 -35.53
C ARG A 658 -10.30 19.57 -36.80
N ARG A 659 -10.86 19.07 -37.91
CA ARG A 659 -10.79 19.71 -39.24
C ARG A 659 -11.41 21.11 -39.30
N THR A 660 -12.39 21.42 -38.45
CA THR A 660 -13.06 22.73 -38.37
C THR A 660 -12.17 23.84 -37.84
N ASP A 661 -11.09 23.49 -37.14
CA ASP A 661 -10.23 24.42 -36.41
C ASP A 661 -9.06 24.89 -37.31
N ILE A 662 -9.20 24.68 -38.62
CA ILE A 662 -8.17 24.82 -39.64
C ILE A 662 -8.79 25.61 -40.82
N ASP A 663 -8.20 26.76 -41.14
CA ASP A 663 -8.56 27.64 -42.28
C ASP A 663 -8.28 26.99 -43.67
N VAL A 664 -8.88 25.84 -43.98
CA VAL A 664 -8.68 25.16 -45.27
C VAL A 664 -10.03 24.73 -45.88
N LYS A 665 -10.29 25.23 -47.10
CA LYS A 665 -11.49 24.92 -47.90
C LYS A 665 -11.73 23.40 -48.06
N PRO A 666 -12.99 22.94 -48.08
CA PRO A 666 -13.32 21.54 -48.23
C PRO A 666 -12.88 21.03 -49.61
N ARG A 667 -11.89 20.12 -49.63
CA ARG A 667 -11.61 19.29 -50.80
C ARG A 667 -12.15 17.88 -50.57
N THR A 668 -12.98 17.47 -51.52
CA THR A 668 -13.47 16.15 -51.92
C THR A 668 -12.88 14.92 -51.23
N ASN A 669 -13.75 14.12 -50.59
CA ASN A 669 -13.70 12.67 -50.36
C ASN A 669 -12.42 11.99 -49.81
N LEU A 670 -11.53 12.70 -49.11
CA LEU A 670 -10.43 12.09 -48.33
C LEU A 670 -10.80 12.09 -46.83
N TYR A 671 -10.90 10.91 -46.22
CA TYR A 671 -10.99 10.75 -44.75
C TYR A 671 -9.67 11.25 -44.13
N ASP A 672 -9.75 12.24 -43.25
CA ASP A 672 -8.62 12.79 -42.49
C ASP A 672 -8.13 11.76 -41.45
N ILE A 673 -6.81 11.66 -41.24
CA ILE A 673 -6.23 10.73 -40.26
C ILE A 673 -6.70 11.05 -38.84
N ASN A 674 -6.83 12.33 -38.50
CA ASN A 674 -7.37 12.77 -37.21
C ASN A 674 -8.81 12.25 -37.01
N ASP A 675 -9.69 12.44 -38.00
CA ASP A 675 -11.09 11.99 -37.95
C ASP A 675 -11.19 10.46 -37.88
N MET A 676 -10.36 9.74 -38.63
CA MET A 676 -10.31 8.27 -38.60
C MET A 676 -9.87 7.74 -37.24
N ILE A 677 -8.80 8.28 -36.64
CA ILE A 677 -8.30 7.85 -35.32
C ILE A 677 -9.33 8.19 -34.24
N MET A 678 -9.90 9.39 -34.26
CA MET A 678 -10.99 9.76 -33.35
C MET A 678 -12.18 8.79 -33.46
N HIS A 679 -12.57 8.41 -34.68
CA HIS A 679 -13.66 7.47 -34.90
C HIS A 679 -13.36 6.09 -34.30
N LYS A 680 -12.13 5.59 -34.47
CA LYS A 680 -11.70 4.30 -33.93
C LYS A 680 -11.62 4.28 -32.41
N ILE A 681 -11.01 5.29 -31.79
CA ILE A 681 -10.96 5.40 -30.32
C ILE A 681 -12.40 5.52 -29.76
N ARG A 682 -13.24 6.33 -30.39
CA ARG A 682 -14.65 6.48 -30.00
C ARG A 682 -15.40 5.15 -30.09
N HIS A 683 -15.15 4.35 -31.11
CA HIS A 683 -15.76 3.04 -31.29
C HIS A 683 -15.36 2.08 -30.15
N VAL A 684 -14.08 2.01 -29.82
CA VAL A 684 -13.60 1.18 -28.71
C VAL A 684 -14.19 1.64 -27.36
N ALA A 685 -14.11 2.95 -27.04
CA ALA A 685 -14.69 3.47 -25.79
C ALA A 685 -16.21 3.24 -25.69
N ALA A 686 -16.89 3.13 -26.84
CA ALA A 686 -18.28 2.75 -26.94
C ALA A 686 -18.50 1.26 -26.63
N GLU A 687 -17.66 0.39 -27.18
CA GLU A 687 -17.70 -1.05 -26.90
C GLU A 687 -17.38 -1.36 -25.42
N GLU A 688 -16.41 -0.70 -24.80
CA GLU A 688 -16.11 -0.80 -23.36
C GLU A 688 -17.33 -0.40 -22.49
N MET A 689 -18.08 0.63 -22.92
CA MET A 689 -19.33 1.01 -22.24
C MET A 689 -20.43 -0.04 -22.40
N LEU A 690 -20.49 -0.72 -23.56
CA LEU A 690 -21.35 -1.90 -23.74
C LEU A 690 -20.90 -3.04 -22.82
N HIS A 691 -19.60 -3.28 -22.68
CA HIS A 691 -19.03 -4.33 -21.80
C HIS A 691 -19.38 -4.08 -20.33
N ALA A 692 -19.16 -2.87 -19.82
CA ALA A 692 -19.60 -2.46 -18.48
C ALA A 692 -21.09 -2.74 -18.23
N SER A 693 -21.90 -2.63 -19.27
CA SER A 693 -23.36 -2.78 -19.18
C SER A 693 -23.82 -4.23 -19.28
N LEU A 694 -23.10 -5.05 -20.04
CA LEU A 694 -23.21 -6.50 -19.99
C LEU A 694 -22.81 -7.03 -18.61
N VAL A 695 -21.74 -6.50 -18.00
CA VAL A 695 -21.36 -6.82 -16.62
C VAL A 695 -22.43 -6.39 -15.62
N ALA A 696 -23.00 -5.21 -15.76
CA ALA A 696 -24.12 -4.77 -14.93
C ALA A 696 -25.36 -5.68 -15.06
N ASN A 697 -25.67 -6.18 -16.27
CA ASN A 697 -26.69 -7.20 -16.47
C ASN A 697 -26.33 -8.54 -15.80
N LEU A 698 -25.07 -8.96 -15.83
CA LEU A 698 -24.58 -10.15 -15.11
C LEU A 698 -24.73 -9.99 -13.58
N ILE A 699 -24.45 -8.79 -13.04
CA ILE A 699 -24.65 -8.46 -11.60
C ILE A 699 -26.13 -8.50 -11.24
N ALA A 700 -26.99 -7.90 -12.06
CA ALA A 700 -28.44 -7.93 -11.87
C ALA A 700 -28.99 -9.36 -11.95
N ALA A 701 -28.49 -10.20 -12.86
CA ALA A 701 -28.90 -11.59 -13.01
C ALA A 701 -28.64 -12.44 -11.75
N ILE A 702 -27.58 -12.14 -10.99
CA ILE A 702 -27.31 -12.82 -9.72
C ILE A 702 -28.10 -12.23 -8.53
N GLY A 703 -29.03 -11.29 -8.79
CA GLY A 703 -29.89 -10.67 -7.76
C GLY A 703 -29.17 -9.58 -6.94
N ARG A 704 -28.13 -8.95 -7.50
CA ARG A 704 -27.36 -7.87 -6.86
C ARG A 704 -27.49 -6.56 -7.66
N GLN A 705 -27.13 -5.44 -7.02
CA GLN A 705 -27.23 -4.10 -7.59
C GLN A 705 -25.84 -3.66 -8.11
N PRO A 706 -25.67 -3.30 -9.40
CA PRO A 706 -24.43 -2.74 -9.88
C PRO A 706 -24.24 -1.31 -9.33
N VAL A 707 -23.01 -1.01 -8.90
CA VAL A 707 -22.60 0.29 -8.36
C VAL A 707 -21.67 0.94 -9.37
N PHE A 708 -22.03 2.14 -9.85
CA PHE A 708 -21.23 2.91 -10.80
C PHE A 708 -20.67 4.19 -10.16
N TYR A 709 -21.40 4.77 -9.20
CA TYR A 709 -21.02 6.01 -8.54
C TYR A 709 -20.55 5.74 -7.10
N SER A 710 -19.23 5.68 -6.92
CA SER A 710 -18.57 5.75 -5.61
C SER A 710 -17.12 6.22 -5.80
N PRO A 711 -16.46 6.73 -4.73
CA PRO A 711 -15.04 7.07 -4.78
C PRO A 711 -14.14 5.88 -5.16
N GLU A 712 -14.54 4.64 -4.87
CA GLU A 712 -13.81 3.43 -5.20
C GLU A 712 -14.00 2.99 -6.67
N MET A 713 -15.18 3.25 -7.24
CA MET A 713 -15.51 2.87 -8.63
C MET A 713 -14.97 3.86 -9.66
N ILE A 714 -14.90 5.15 -9.31
CA ILE A 714 -14.38 6.20 -10.20
C ILE A 714 -12.87 6.39 -9.95
N PRO A 715 -11.99 5.89 -10.83
CA PRO A 715 -10.55 5.91 -10.60
C PRO A 715 -9.95 7.32 -10.69
N TYR A 716 -8.85 7.54 -9.97
CA TYR A 716 -7.96 8.69 -10.19
C TYR A 716 -6.85 8.29 -11.16
N TYR A 717 -6.31 9.21 -11.95
CA TYR A 717 -5.20 8.93 -12.86
C TYR A 717 -3.94 9.72 -12.47
N PRO A 718 -2.75 9.13 -12.62
CA PRO A 718 -2.52 7.78 -13.15
C PRO A 718 -2.95 6.68 -12.15
N ASN A 719 -3.49 5.58 -12.67
CA ASN A 719 -3.99 4.45 -11.86
C ASN A 719 -3.33 3.14 -12.34
N PRO A 720 -2.86 2.24 -11.46
CA PRO A 720 -2.68 0.86 -11.90
C PRO A 720 -4.04 0.29 -12.35
N LEU A 721 -4.07 -0.39 -13.50
CA LEU A 721 -5.30 -1.05 -13.93
C LEU A 721 -5.71 -2.08 -12.86
N PRO A 722 -6.92 -2.01 -12.27
CA PRO A 722 -7.28 -2.78 -11.09
C PRO A 722 -7.02 -4.27 -11.25
N HIS A 723 -6.24 -4.84 -10.33
CA HIS A 723 -5.95 -6.27 -10.27
C HIS A 723 -5.40 -6.86 -11.59
N PHE A 724 -4.60 -6.09 -12.35
CA PHE A 724 -3.97 -6.49 -13.62
C PHE A 724 -2.43 -6.50 -13.51
N LYS A 725 -1.73 -7.46 -14.14
CA LYS A 725 -0.24 -7.63 -14.20
C LYS A 725 0.49 -7.10 -12.93
N HIS A 726 0.25 -7.72 -11.77
CA HIS A 726 0.89 -7.37 -10.48
C HIS A 726 0.84 -5.88 -10.08
N GLY A 727 -0.10 -5.08 -10.59
CA GLY A 727 -0.15 -3.63 -10.34
C GLY A 727 0.97 -2.83 -11.03
N LEU A 728 1.63 -3.39 -12.06
CA LEU A 728 2.74 -2.74 -12.76
C LEU A 728 2.31 -1.92 -14.00
N LEU A 729 1.13 -2.17 -14.58
CA LEU A 729 0.65 -1.40 -15.73
C LEU A 729 -0.07 -0.14 -15.24
N MET A 730 0.68 0.95 -15.12
CA MET A 730 0.15 2.28 -14.82
C MET A 730 -0.53 2.86 -16.06
N VAL A 731 -1.79 3.25 -15.89
CA VAL A 731 -2.60 3.86 -16.93
C VAL A 731 -2.66 5.36 -16.69
N HIS A 732 -2.34 6.14 -17.71
CA HIS A 732 -2.24 7.59 -17.66
C HIS A 732 -3.33 8.27 -18.51
N LEU A 733 -3.76 9.46 -18.10
CA LEU A 733 -4.48 10.38 -18.98
C LEU A 733 -3.45 11.15 -19.81
N ALA A 734 -3.17 10.67 -21.01
CA ALA A 734 -2.19 11.26 -21.92
C ALA A 734 -2.76 11.48 -23.32
N LYS A 735 -2.11 12.34 -24.10
CA LYS A 735 -2.49 12.61 -25.51
C LYS A 735 -2.39 11.35 -26.38
N ALA A 736 -3.08 11.35 -27.53
CA ALA A 736 -3.12 10.20 -28.45
C ALA A 736 -1.85 10.07 -29.30
N ASP A 737 -0.68 9.91 -28.69
CA ASP A 737 0.59 9.68 -29.39
C ASP A 737 1.01 8.21 -29.42
N VAL A 738 2.12 7.92 -30.09
CA VAL A 738 2.63 6.55 -30.28
C VAL A 738 2.90 5.83 -28.97
N GLU A 739 3.35 6.53 -27.93
CA GLU A 739 3.63 5.93 -26.62
C GLU A 739 2.34 5.56 -25.91
N ASN A 740 1.34 6.44 -25.92
CA ASN A 740 0.06 6.16 -25.28
C ASN A 740 -0.71 5.03 -25.99
N PHE A 741 -0.61 4.90 -27.32
CA PHE A 741 -1.16 3.74 -28.03
C PHE A 741 -0.45 2.41 -27.68
N LYS A 742 0.81 2.41 -27.20
CA LYS A 742 1.42 1.18 -26.67
C LYS A 742 0.72 0.73 -25.39
N VAL A 743 0.39 1.67 -24.51
CA VAL A 743 -0.36 1.39 -23.28
C VAL A 743 -1.72 0.80 -23.63
N PHE A 744 -2.44 1.36 -24.61
CA PHE A 744 -3.74 0.80 -25.05
C PHE A 744 -3.59 -0.63 -25.61
N ILE A 745 -2.52 -0.91 -26.35
CA ILE A 745 -2.23 -2.26 -26.84
C ILE A 745 -1.92 -3.23 -25.69
N ASP A 746 -1.26 -2.75 -24.63
CA ASP A 746 -0.92 -3.56 -23.45
C ASP A 746 -2.14 -3.84 -22.56
N ILE A 747 -3.13 -2.93 -22.52
CA ILE A 747 -4.42 -3.12 -21.86
C ILE A 747 -5.20 -4.23 -22.56
N GLU A 748 -5.29 -4.18 -23.89
CA GLU A 748 -6.11 -5.08 -24.71
C GLU A 748 -5.40 -6.41 -25.10
N GLU A 749 -4.25 -6.71 -24.50
CA GLU A 749 -3.43 -7.86 -24.88
C GLU A 749 -4.14 -9.21 -24.58
N PRO A 750 -4.27 -10.13 -25.55
CA PRO A 750 -5.04 -11.36 -25.37
C PRO A 750 -4.42 -12.36 -24.38
N ALA A 751 -5.28 -13.12 -23.70
CA ALA A 751 -4.90 -14.20 -22.80
C ALA A 751 -4.03 -15.30 -23.48
N PRO A 752 -2.98 -15.84 -22.82
CA PRO A 752 -2.19 -16.95 -23.35
C PRO A 752 -2.96 -18.27 -23.51
N ASN A 753 -2.67 -19.02 -24.58
CA ASN A 753 -3.46 -20.16 -25.07
C ASN A 753 -3.54 -21.40 -24.17
N ASP A 754 -2.60 -21.56 -23.23
CA ASP A 754 -2.45 -22.78 -22.42
C ASP A 754 -2.82 -22.59 -20.94
N PHE A 755 -3.53 -21.50 -20.61
CA PHE A 755 -3.79 -21.19 -19.21
C PHE A 755 -5.12 -21.77 -18.72
N LEU A 756 -5.04 -22.85 -17.94
CA LEU A 756 -6.09 -23.22 -17.00
C LEU A 756 -5.84 -22.46 -15.69
N PRO A 757 -6.74 -21.57 -15.22
CA PRO A 757 -6.56 -20.92 -13.93
C PRO A 757 -6.43 -22.00 -12.84
N SER A 758 -5.27 -22.02 -12.18
CA SER A 758 -5.01 -22.88 -11.03
C SER A 758 -5.73 -22.31 -9.81
N PHE A 759 -6.63 -23.12 -9.24
CA PHE A 759 -7.47 -22.76 -8.08
C PHE A 759 -6.83 -23.16 -6.74
N ALA A 760 -5.53 -23.48 -6.71
CA ALA A 760 -4.87 -24.04 -5.53
C ALA A 760 -5.00 -23.16 -4.27
N ASN A 761 -5.34 -21.87 -4.43
CA ASN A 761 -5.26 -20.85 -3.38
C ASN A 761 -6.54 -20.00 -3.17
N GLY A 762 -7.66 -20.21 -3.88
CA GLY A 762 -8.90 -19.41 -3.71
C GLY A 762 -8.98 -18.06 -4.46
N ILE A 763 -10.18 -17.45 -4.54
CA ILE A 763 -10.49 -16.27 -5.40
C ILE A 763 -9.88 -14.98 -4.88
N SER A 764 -9.89 -14.78 -3.56
CA SER A 764 -9.30 -13.60 -2.91
C SER A 764 -7.79 -13.48 -3.22
N THR A 765 -7.12 -14.62 -3.36
CA THR A 765 -5.74 -14.72 -3.88
C THR A 765 -5.62 -14.30 -5.31
N LYS A 766 -6.55 -14.76 -6.17
CA LYS A 766 -6.48 -14.45 -7.59
C LYS A 766 -6.74 -12.96 -7.83
N LEU A 767 -7.70 -12.40 -7.10
CA LEU A 767 -7.92 -10.95 -7.01
C LEU A 767 -6.62 -10.25 -6.57
N SER A 768 -5.93 -10.70 -5.52
CA SER A 768 -4.70 -10.05 -5.04
C SER A 768 -3.42 -10.27 -5.87
N THR A 769 -3.25 -11.42 -6.52
CA THR A 769 -2.13 -11.66 -7.46
C THR A 769 -2.36 -10.99 -8.81
N GLY A 770 -3.58 -10.56 -9.07
CA GLY A 770 -4.02 -10.00 -10.34
C GLY A 770 -4.18 -11.02 -11.47
N PHE A 771 -4.72 -10.51 -12.57
CA PHE A 771 -4.92 -11.19 -13.84
C PHE A 771 -3.84 -10.76 -14.83
N LYS A 772 -3.42 -11.68 -15.69
CA LYS A 772 -2.44 -11.40 -16.76
C LYS A 772 -3.07 -10.65 -17.93
N SER A 773 -4.38 -10.82 -18.12
CA SER A 773 -5.21 -10.22 -19.17
C SER A 773 -6.67 -10.08 -18.68
N ILE A 774 -7.49 -9.27 -19.35
CA ILE A 774 -8.89 -9.00 -19.01
C ILE A 774 -9.71 -10.27 -19.29
N GLY A 775 -9.38 -10.97 -20.38
CA GLY A 775 -9.92 -12.27 -20.76
C GLY A 775 -9.65 -13.36 -19.71
N GLU A 776 -8.54 -13.31 -18.96
CA GLU A 776 -8.33 -14.24 -17.84
C GLU A 776 -9.38 -14.06 -16.73
N LEU A 777 -9.73 -12.81 -16.40
CA LEU A 777 -10.79 -12.48 -15.46
C LEU A 777 -12.14 -13.01 -15.97
N TYR A 778 -12.47 -12.77 -17.25
CA TYR A 778 -13.74 -13.22 -17.82
C TYR A 778 -13.84 -14.75 -17.97
N CYS A 779 -12.77 -15.44 -18.34
CA CYS A 779 -12.73 -16.91 -18.32
C CYS A 779 -12.96 -17.47 -16.90
N LEU A 780 -12.53 -16.76 -15.86
CA LEU A 780 -12.84 -17.13 -14.47
C LEU A 780 -14.32 -16.89 -14.15
N ILE A 781 -14.87 -15.73 -14.48
CA ILE A 781 -16.30 -15.41 -14.28
C ILE A 781 -17.19 -16.45 -14.98
N GLU A 782 -16.84 -16.87 -16.20
CA GLU A 782 -17.55 -17.92 -16.93
C GLU A 782 -17.62 -19.22 -16.13
N LYS A 783 -16.49 -19.66 -15.56
CA LYS A 783 -16.44 -20.85 -14.69
C LYS A 783 -17.30 -20.72 -13.44
N PHE A 784 -17.49 -19.52 -12.89
CA PHE A 784 -18.39 -19.30 -11.75
C PHE A 784 -19.85 -19.48 -12.15
N PHE A 785 -20.28 -18.92 -13.27
CA PHE A 785 -21.60 -19.20 -13.83
C PHE A 785 -21.80 -20.69 -14.16
N GLU A 786 -20.71 -21.44 -14.39
CA GLU A 786 -20.80 -22.89 -14.56
C GLU A 786 -20.99 -23.69 -13.28
N LYS A 787 -20.46 -23.21 -12.15
CA LYS A 787 -20.27 -24.00 -10.92
C LYS A 787 -21.09 -23.52 -9.71
N VAL A 788 -21.49 -22.26 -9.67
CA VAL A 788 -22.33 -21.71 -8.59
C VAL A 788 -23.76 -22.25 -8.76
N GLU A 789 -24.29 -22.89 -7.71
CA GLU A 789 -25.68 -23.32 -7.66
C GLU A 789 -26.59 -22.19 -7.15
N GLY A 790 -27.87 -22.20 -7.53
CA GLY A 790 -28.87 -21.27 -6.99
C GLY A 790 -28.81 -19.83 -7.51
N ILE A 791 -28.18 -19.58 -8.67
CA ILE A 791 -28.24 -18.26 -9.33
C ILE A 791 -29.70 -17.95 -9.73
N PRO A 792 -30.27 -16.80 -9.33
CA PRO A 792 -31.69 -16.49 -9.59
C PRO A 792 -32.00 -16.15 -11.05
N TYR A 793 -31.01 -15.66 -11.81
CA TYR A 793 -31.18 -15.16 -13.18
C TYR A 793 -32.28 -14.09 -13.30
N ASP A 794 -32.26 -13.12 -12.38
CA ASP A 794 -33.27 -12.06 -12.34
C ASP A 794 -33.15 -11.13 -13.55
N THR A 795 -34.21 -11.07 -14.35
CA THR A 795 -34.29 -10.24 -15.57
C THR A 795 -35.01 -8.92 -15.36
N LYS A 796 -35.67 -8.72 -14.21
CA LYS A 796 -36.53 -7.56 -13.95
C LYS A 796 -35.75 -6.25 -14.00
N PHE A 797 -34.49 -6.29 -13.54
CA PHE A 797 -33.68 -5.08 -13.37
C PHE A 797 -32.60 -4.88 -14.44
N GLN A 798 -32.46 -5.82 -15.37
CA GLN A 798 -31.53 -5.73 -16.50
C GLN A 798 -31.98 -4.71 -17.54
N LEU A 799 -31.03 -4.13 -18.28
CA LEU A 799 -31.33 -3.41 -19.51
C LEU A 799 -31.58 -4.39 -20.66
N LYS A 800 -32.60 -4.08 -21.47
CA LYS A 800 -33.09 -4.91 -22.57
C LYS A 800 -32.66 -4.34 -23.92
N PRO A 801 -32.50 -5.20 -24.95
CA PRO A 801 -32.39 -4.76 -26.33
C PRO A 801 -33.53 -3.81 -26.76
N GLY A 802 -33.25 -2.85 -27.62
CA GLY A 802 -34.15 -1.80 -28.07
C GLY A 802 -34.36 -0.64 -27.10
N MET A 803 -33.66 -0.62 -25.95
CA MET A 803 -33.75 0.48 -24.98
C MET A 803 -32.89 1.70 -25.34
N GLY A 804 -32.22 1.68 -26.51
CA GLY A 804 -31.41 2.80 -27.02
C GLY A 804 -30.09 3.01 -26.27
N TYR A 805 -29.79 2.12 -25.33
CA TYR A 805 -28.47 1.95 -24.71
C TYR A 805 -27.57 1.17 -25.68
N ALA A 806 -27.24 1.77 -26.81
CA ALA A 806 -26.09 1.35 -27.59
C ALA A 806 -25.37 2.60 -28.06
N PRO A 807 -24.05 2.66 -27.91
CA PRO A 807 -23.29 3.48 -28.81
C PRO A 807 -23.47 2.88 -30.21
N SER A 808 -24.37 3.47 -30.98
CA SER A 808 -24.74 3.11 -32.34
C SER A 808 -23.51 2.75 -33.19
N THR A 809 -23.26 1.46 -33.41
CA THR A 809 -22.38 0.93 -34.46
C THR A 809 -23.05 0.98 -35.84
N GLY A 810 -24.28 1.51 -35.95
CA GLY A 810 -24.98 1.68 -37.22
C GLY A 810 -25.61 0.40 -37.79
N THR A 811 -25.49 -0.75 -37.14
CA THR A 811 -25.99 -2.05 -37.66
C THR A 811 -27.29 -2.57 -37.04
N GLY A 812 -27.94 -1.80 -36.17
CA GLY A 812 -29.33 -2.08 -35.73
C GLY A 812 -29.51 -3.26 -34.77
N LYS A 813 -28.44 -3.78 -34.17
CA LYS A 813 -28.48 -4.64 -32.98
C LYS A 813 -27.65 -3.98 -31.88
N ASP A 814 -28.24 -3.71 -30.74
CA ASP A 814 -27.65 -2.91 -29.66
C ASP A 814 -26.72 -3.70 -28.71
N GLY A 815 -26.33 -4.92 -29.08
CA GLY A 815 -25.31 -5.72 -28.40
C GLY A 815 -25.66 -6.25 -27.00
N LEU A 816 -26.63 -5.63 -26.32
CA LEU A 816 -27.08 -6.03 -24.99
C LEU A 816 -27.68 -7.44 -24.98
N ILE A 817 -27.35 -8.20 -23.95
CA ILE A 817 -27.84 -9.56 -23.73
C ILE A 817 -28.58 -9.60 -22.40
N ILE A 818 -29.81 -10.14 -22.42
CA ILE A 818 -30.58 -10.42 -21.20
C ILE A 818 -30.12 -11.77 -20.66
N VAL A 819 -29.53 -11.76 -19.48
CA VAL A 819 -28.99 -12.93 -18.80
C VAL A 819 -30.09 -13.59 -17.98
N ASN A 820 -30.87 -14.47 -18.62
CA ASN A 820 -31.97 -15.21 -17.98
C ASN A 820 -31.63 -16.69 -17.69
N ASN A 821 -30.46 -17.13 -18.12
CA ASN A 821 -29.94 -18.47 -17.86
C ASN A 821 -28.41 -18.48 -18.04
N LYS A 822 -27.80 -19.63 -17.76
CA LYS A 822 -26.36 -19.86 -17.86
C LYS A 822 -25.79 -19.66 -19.28
N ASP A 823 -26.51 -20.08 -20.31
CA ASP A 823 -26.06 -19.96 -21.71
C ASP A 823 -26.05 -18.50 -22.17
N GLU A 824 -27.01 -17.69 -21.70
CA GLU A 824 -27.02 -16.24 -21.91
C GLU A 824 -25.87 -15.54 -21.17
N ALA A 825 -25.57 -15.95 -19.93
CA ALA A 825 -24.42 -15.43 -19.18
C ALA A 825 -23.11 -15.69 -19.93
N LYS A 826 -22.93 -16.93 -20.40
CA LYS A 826 -21.78 -17.34 -21.21
C LYS A 826 -21.69 -16.56 -22.53
N ARG A 827 -22.82 -16.28 -23.18
CA ARG A 827 -22.85 -15.47 -24.40
C ARG A 827 -22.44 -14.01 -24.16
N ALA A 828 -22.90 -13.41 -23.07
CA ALA A 828 -22.50 -12.06 -22.68
C ALA A 828 -21.00 -11.98 -22.40
N ILE A 829 -20.46 -12.93 -21.64
CA ILE A 829 -19.02 -13.02 -21.33
C ILE A 829 -18.19 -13.23 -22.61
N GLN A 830 -18.62 -14.11 -23.51
CA GLN A 830 -17.91 -14.38 -24.75
C GLN A 830 -17.91 -13.17 -25.69
N LEU A 831 -19.00 -12.39 -25.72
CA LEU A 831 -19.06 -11.16 -26.52
C LEU A 831 -18.03 -10.14 -26.03
N ILE A 832 -17.90 -9.96 -24.71
CA ILE A 832 -16.89 -9.07 -24.11
C ILE A 832 -15.47 -9.52 -24.50
N ILE A 833 -15.16 -10.81 -24.32
CA ILE A 833 -13.84 -11.37 -24.70
C ILE A 833 -13.56 -11.20 -26.20
N ASP A 834 -14.55 -11.49 -27.06
CA ASP A 834 -14.38 -11.45 -28.52
C ASP A 834 -14.19 -10.02 -29.05
N GLN A 835 -14.82 -9.02 -28.44
CA GLN A 835 -14.68 -7.61 -28.81
C GLN A 835 -13.43 -6.94 -28.20
N GLY A 836 -13.10 -7.21 -26.93
CA GLY A 836 -11.91 -6.65 -26.27
C GLY A 836 -10.61 -7.24 -26.83
N GLU A 837 -10.24 -8.42 -26.34
CA GLU A 837 -8.98 -9.09 -26.69
C GLU A 837 -9.03 -9.82 -28.04
N GLY A 838 -10.22 -10.29 -28.43
CA GLY A 838 -10.41 -11.26 -29.51
C GLY A 838 -10.17 -12.69 -29.06
N LYS A 839 -10.53 -13.68 -29.90
CA LYS A 839 -10.34 -15.11 -29.55
C LYS A 839 -8.88 -15.40 -29.18
N PRO A 840 -8.60 -16.15 -28.08
CA PRO A 840 -7.25 -16.56 -27.74
C PRO A 840 -6.61 -17.22 -28.96
N ALA A 841 -5.32 -16.95 -29.14
CA ALA A 841 -4.58 -17.65 -30.18
C ALA A 841 -4.73 -19.17 -29.95
N LYS A 842 -4.51 -19.98 -30.96
CA LYS A 842 -4.10 -21.38 -30.74
C LYS A 842 -2.68 -21.41 -31.24
N ALA A 843 -1.78 -21.96 -30.42
CA ALA A 843 -0.32 -22.01 -30.60
C ALA A 843 0.15 -21.48 -31.96
N ASP A 844 0.72 -20.26 -31.96
CA ASP A 844 1.10 -19.52 -33.15
C ASP A 844 1.91 -20.39 -34.11
N MET A 845 1.31 -20.69 -35.26
CA MET A 845 2.06 -21.10 -36.43
C MET A 845 2.62 -19.82 -37.04
N THR A 846 3.91 -19.55 -36.82
CA THR A 846 4.57 -18.46 -37.55
C THR A 846 4.96 -19.01 -38.91
N ILE A 847 4.23 -18.62 -39.93
CA ILE A 847 4.59 -18.94 -41.32
C ILE A 847 5.37 -17.75 -41.85
N THR A 848 6.61 -17.99 -42.27
CA THR A 848 7.40 -17.01 -43.02
C THR A 848 7.39 -17.45 -44.48
N ALA A 849 6.69 -16.71 -45.34
CA ALA A 849 6.67 -17.06 -46.77
C ALA A 849 7.00 -15.89 -47.68
N THR A 850 7.26 -16.26 -48.93
CA THR A 850 7.48 -15.37 -50.05
C THR A 850 6.37 -15.61 -51.05
N ILE A 851 5.73 -14.54 -51.52
CA ILE A 851 4.76 -14.62 -52.62
C ILE A 851 5.52 -14.33 -53.91
N ASN A 852 5.54 -15.31 -54.81
CA ASN A 852 6.17 -15.26 -56.11
C ASN A 852 5.09 -15.19 -57.21
N ASN A 853 5.40 -14.52 -58.31
CA ASN A 853 4.59 -14.51 -59.53
C ASN A 853 3.11 -14.12 -59.31
N GLY A 854 2.85 -13.00 -58.64
CA GLY A 854 1.50 -12.58 -58.27
C GLY A 854 1.00 -11.31 -58.95
N LYS A 855 -0.27 -10.96 -58.72
CA LYS A 855 -0.97 -9.76 -59.21
C LYS A 855 -1.51 -8.95 -58.04
N ILE A 856 -1.34 -7.62 -58.06
CA ILE A 856 -2.05 -6.68 -57.16
C ILE A 856 -2.95 -5.79 -57.99
N ARG A 857 -4.25 -5.73 -57.70
CA ARG A 857 -5.18 -4.78 -58.30
C ARG A 857 -5.80 -3.87 -57.25
N GLY A 858 -5.74 -2.56 -57.40
CA GLY A 858 -6.33 -1.63 -56.42
C GLY A 858 -6.55 -0.22 -56.93
N GLU A 859 -7.07 0.64 -56.07
CA GLU A 859 -7.11 2.09 -56.31
C GLU A 859 -5.99 2.78 -55.53
N THR A 860 -5.24 3.64 -56.22
CA THR A 860 -4.23 4.50 -55.60
C THR A 860 -4.79 5.88 -55.35
N SER A 861 -4.57 6.41 -54.15
CA SER A 861 -4.63 7.85 -53.89
C SER A 861 -3.24 8.33 -53.50
N VAL A 862 -2.80 9.42 -54.13
CA VAL A 862 -1.43 9.92 -54.03
C VAL A 862 -1.42 11.17 -53.17
N LYS A 863 -0.68 11.15 -52.06
CA LYS A 863 -0.34 12.35 -51.30
C LYS A 863 0.96 12.14 -50.51
N ASP A 864 1.92 13.05 -50.66
CA ASP A 864 3.15 13.15 -49.86
C ASP A 864 4.01 11.88 -49.78
N ASN A 865 4.56 11.44 -50.93
CA ASN A 865 5.47 10.29 -51.08
C ASN A 865 4.96 8.92 -50.58
N LYS A 866 3.71 8.84 -50.12
CA LYS A 866 3.04 7.61 -49.71
C LYS A 866 1.78 7.42 -50.55
N ILE A 867 1.47 6.18 -50.87
CA ILE A 867 0.37 5.81 -51.75
C ILE A 867 -0.48 4.80 -51.01
N LYS A 868 -1.72 5.16 -50.69
CA LYS A 868 -2.65 4.20 -50.10
C LYS A 868 -2.99 3.13 -51.13
N ILE A 869 -2.91 1.87 -50.73
CA ILE A 869 -3.30 0.73 -51.54
C ILE A 869 -4.49 0.06 -50.88
N GLU A 870 -5.61 0.02 -51.59
CA GLU A 870 -6.75 -0.85 -51.30
C GLU A 870 -7.01 -1.72 -52.51
N GLY A 871 -6.93 -3.05 -52.37
CA GLY A 871 -6.91 -3.94 -53.53
C GLY A 871 -7.02 -5.44 -53.27
N ILE A 872 -6.79 -6.23 -54.31
CA ILE A 872 -6.77 -7.70 -54.33
C ILE A 872 -5.37 -8.19 -54.72
N LEU A 873 -4.81 -9.15 -53.99
CA LEU A 873 -3.53 -9.81 -54.19
C LEU A 873 -3.72 -11.27 -54.60
N GLU A 874 -3.15 -11.72 -55.71
CA GLU A 874 -3.09 -13.12 -56.15
C GLU A 874 -1.62 -13.55 -56.29
N GLY A 875 -1.25 -14.82 -56.08
CA GLY A 875 0.15 -15.26 -56.34
C GLY A 875 0.55 -16.59 -55.69
N ASP A 876 1.66 -17.19 -56.16
CA ASP A 876 2.17 -18.47 -55.64
C ASP A 876 2.96 -18.23 -54.34
N VAL A 877 2.62 -18.93 -53.27
CA VAL A 877 3.25 -18.82 -51.94
C VAL A 877 4.21 -19.99 -51.73
N LYS A 878 5.44 -19.69 -51.32
CA LYS A 878 6.40 -20.68 -50.84
C LYS A 878 7.12 -20.17 -49.61
N GLY A 879 7.18 -20.97 -48.54
CA GLY A 879 7.77 -20.53 -47.27
C GLY A 879 8.00 -21.62 -46.25
N ASP A 880 8.61 -21.23 -45.14
CA ASP A 880 8.87 -22.08 -43.97
C ASP A 880 7.80 -21.81 -42.90
N VAL A 881 7.28 -22.88 -42.31
CA VAL A 881 6.31 -22.87 -41.21
C VAL A 881 7.03 -23.28 -39.94
N LYS A 882 6.98 -22.46 -38.90
CA LYS A 882 7.46 -22.82 -37.56
C LYS A 882 6.30 -22.91 -36.58
N LYS A 883 6.23 -24.02 -35.84
CA LYS A 883 5.30 -24.22 -34.72
C LYS A 883 6.08 -24.77 -33.53
N GLY A 884 6.48 -23.90 -32.61
CA GLY A 884 7.45 -24.27 -31.57
C GLY A 884 8.82 -24.61 -32.17
N GLU A 885 9.39 -25.75 -31.81
CA GLU A 885 10.67 -26.24 -32.35
C GLU A 885 10.52 -26.98 -33.70
N GLU A 886 9.30 -27.27 -34.14
CA GLU A 886 9.04 -27.96 -35.41
C GLU A 886 9.08 -26.98 -36.60
N THR A 887 9.82 -27.36 -37.64
CA THR A 887 9.93 -26.63 -38.91
C THR A 887 9.36 -27.47 -40.05
N GLY A 888 8.43 -26.90 -40.83
CA GLY A 888 7.89 -27.48 -42.06
C GLY A 888 7.93 -26.49 -43.21
N THR A 889 7.51 -26.90 -44.41
CA THR A 889 7.41 -26.03 -45.59
C THR A 889 5.96 -25.90 -46.05
N ILE A 890 5.59 -24.73 -46.59
CA ILE A 890 4.29 -24.46 -47.21
C ILE A 890 4.49 -24.08 -48.67
N GLU A 891 3.73 -24.71 -49.56
CA GLU A 891 3.65 -24.38 -50.99
C GLU A 891 2.19 -24.34 -51.43
N GLY A 892 1.81 -23.28 -52.15
CA GLY A 892 0.57 -23.25 -52.92
C GLY A 892 0.26 -21.86 -53.49
N ARG A 893 -1.01 -21.47 -53.64
CA ARG A 893 -1.38 -20.23 -54.36
C ARG A 893 -2.47 -19.46 -53.64
N ILE A 894 -2.31 -18.14 -53.51
CA ILE A 894 -3.35 -17.20 -53.05
C ILE A 894 -4.20 -16.82 -54.26
N GLU A 895 -5.51 -17.06 -54.14
CA GLU A 895 -6.44 -16.82 -55.23
C GLU A 895 -6.93 -15.37 -55.33
N LYS A 896 -7.31 -14.66 -54.23
CA LYS A 896 -7.86 -13.27 -54.28
C LYS A 896 -7.79 -12.48 -52.96
N ALA A 897 -6.62 -12.09 -52.45
CA ALA A 897 -6.45 -11.57 -51.08
C ALA A 897 -6.73 -10.06 -50.94
N LYS A 898 -7.71 -9.63 -50.13
CA LYS A 898 -7.93 -8.18 -49.92
C LYS A 898 -6.76 -7.59 -49.13
N ILE A 899 -6.19 -6.49 -49.63
CA ILE A 899 -5.10 -5.76 -48.99
C ILE A 899 -5.52 -4.34 -48.65
N GLN A 900 -5.11 -3.89 -47.47
CA GLN A 900 -5.11 -2.48 -47.10
C GLN A 900 -3.72 -2.11 -46.57
N GLY A 901 -3.09 -1.10 -47.16
CA GLY A 901 -1.74 -0.71 -46.78
C GLY A 901 -1.27 0.59 -47.41
N ILE A 902 -0.01 0.91 -47.13
CA ILE A 902 0.68 2.09 -47.62
C ILE A 902 1.91 1.63 -48.41
N PHE A 903 2.01 2.07 -49.66
CA PHE A 903 3.23 2.01 -50.45
C PHE A 903 4.04 3.28 -50.27
N ASP A 904 5.28 3.13 -49.83
CA ASP A 904 6.22 4.23 -49.67
C ASP A 904 7.05 4.38 -50.95
N LYS A 905 6.96 5.53 -51.62
CA LYS A 905 7.64 5.83 -52.90
C LYS A 905 9.17 5.80 -52.79
N ASN A 906 9.71 6.16 -51.63
CA ASN A 906 11.15 6.24 -51.41
C ASN A 906 11.76 4.86 -51.22
N THR A 907 11.11 4.03 -50.40
CA THR A 907 11.60 2.70 -50.07
C THR A 907 11.13 1.63 -51.06
N LYS A 908 10.12 1.94 -51.88
CA LYS A 908 9.41 1.00 -52.77
C LYS A 908 8.87 -0.21 -52.02
N LYS A 909 8.43 0.00 -50.76
CA LYS A 909 7.92 -1.05 -49.86
C LYS A 909 6.43 -0.87 -49.60
N ILE A 910 5.72 -1.97 -49.43
CA ILE A 910 4.32 -2.00 -48.98
C ILE A 910 4.29 -2.42 -47.50
N LYS A 911 3.60 -1.64 -46.67
CA LYS A 911 3.26 -2.02 -45.28
C LYS A 911 1.73 -2.06 -45.16
N GLY A 912 1.16 -3.18 -44.73
CA GLY A 912 -0.30 -3.34 -44.67
C GLY A 912 -0.77 -4.66 -44.07
N ILE A 913 -2.09 -4.84 -44.00
CA ILE A 913 -2.80 -6.00 -43.43
C ILE A 913 -3.64 -6.68 -44.54
N PHE A 914 -3.79 -8.00 -44.45
CA PHE A 914 -4.72 -8.80 -45.28
C PHE A 914 -6.08 -8.98 -44.58
N ASP A 915 -7.19 -8.83 -45.31
CA ASP A 915 -8.55 -9.11 -44.81
C ASP A 915 -9.10 -10.48 -45.32
N LYS A 916 -9.95 -11.11 -44.50
CA LYS A 916 -10.11 -12.56 -44.22
C LYS A 916 -10.78 -13.46 -45.28
N ASN A 917 -11.21 -12.98 -46.44
CA ASN A 917 -12.08 -13.81 -47.33
C ASN A 917 -11.48 -14.21 -48.68
N ALA A 918 -10.18 -14.45 -48.74
CA ALA A 918 -9.47 -13.92 -49.88
C ALA A 918 -8.32 -14.84 -50.41
N GLY A 919 -8.22 -16.10 -50.01
CA GLY A 919 -7.33 -17.02 -50.73
C GLY A 919 -7.25 -18.39 -50.14
N LYS A 920 -7.70 -19.39 -50.89
CA LYS A 920 -7.46 -20.79 -50.55
C LYS A 920 -6.10 -21.19 -51.12
N ILE A 921 -5.15 -21.54 -50.25
CA ILE A 921 -4.06 -22.42 -50.66
C ILE A 921 -4.67 -23.81 -50.89
N LYS A 922 -4.34 -24.52 -51.99
CA LYS A 922 -4.79 -25.90 -52.21
C LYS A 922 -4.56 -26.71 -50.94
N GLN A 923 -5.65 -27.23 -50.34
CA GLN A 923 -5.82 -27.85 -49.00
C GLN A 923 -6.70 -27.08 -47.99
N GLY A 924 -7.32 -25.95 -48.36
CA GLY A 924 -8.49 -25.43 -47.63
C GLY A 924 -8.21 -24.66 -46.34
N LYS A 925 -6.97 -24.22 -46.11
CA LYS A 925 -6.60 -23.37 -44.96
C LYS A 925 -6.72 -21.87 -45.31
N ILE A 926 -7.37 -21.11 -44.44
CA ILE A 926 -7.48 -19.63 -44.50
C ILE A 926 -6.28 -19.03 -43.77
N ILE A 927 -5.67 -17.98 -44.32
CA ILE A 927 -4.44 -17.38 -43.79
C ILE A 927 -4.63 -15.87 -43.54
N GLU A 928 -4.23 -15.39 -42.36
CA GLU A 928 -4.16 -13.98 -41.96
C GLU A 928 -2.69 -13.59 -41.67
N GLY A 929 -2.24 -12.38 -42.05
CA GLY A 929 -0.85 -11.97 -41.83
C GLY A 929 -0.56 -10.48 -42.07
N VAL A 930 0.63 -10.04 -41.64
CA VAL A 930 1.15 -8.68 -41.82
C VAL A 930 2.16 -8.67 -42.97
N ILE A 931 1.96 -7.79 -43.96
CA ILE A 931 2.95 -7.59 -45.03
C ILE A 931 4.04 -6.66 -44.50
N LYS A 932 5.24 -7.21 -44.29
CA LYS A 932 6.49 -6.44 -44.17
C LYS A 932 7.33 -6.73 -45.41
N GLY A 933 7.15 -5.95 -46.48
CA GLY A 933 7.69 -6.37 -47.79
C GLY A 933 8.41 -5.29 -48.61
N VAL A 934 9.63 -5.63 -49.02
CA VAL A 934 10.31 -5.13 -50.23
C VAL A 934 9.70 -5.78 -51.47
N THR A 935 9.36 -5.04 -52.52
CA THR A 935 8.76 -5.57 -53.76
C THR A 935 9.77 -5.56 -54.92
N LYS A 936 9.93 -6.68 -55.64
CA LYS A 936 10.62 -6.74 -56.94
C LYS A 936 9.58 -6.91 -58.06
N PHE A 937 9.44 -5.87 -58.89
CA PHE A 937 8.59 -5.88 -60.09
C PHE A 937 9.32 -6.56 -61.26
N LYS A 938 8.58 -7.21 -62.17
CA LYS A 938 9.16 -7.82 -63.37
C LYS A 938 9.79 -6.74 -64.26
N SER A 939 10.96 -7.06 -64.83
CA SER A 939 11.71 -6.13 -65.69
C SER A 939 10.89 -5.76 -66.95
N GLY A 940 10.49 -4.49 -67.05
CA GLY A 940 9.65 -3.95 -68.13
C GLY A 940 8.57 -2.95 -67.67
N ASP A 941 8.20 -2.96 -66.37
CA ASP A 941 7.02 -2.24 -65.84
C ASP A 941 7.32 -0.82 -65.28
N GLN A 942 8.21 -0.07 -65.92
CA GLN A 942 8.58 1.28 -65.47
C GLN A 942 7.40 2.27 -65.56
N THR A 943 6.51 2.07 -66.54
CA THR A 943 5.24 2.81 -66.75
C THR A 943 4.16 2.51 -65.70
N ILE A 944 4.29 1.42 -64.95
CA ILE A 944 3.31 1.03 -63.92
C ILE A 944 3.60 1.72 -62.59
N ILE A 945 4.88 1.88 -62.23
CA ILE A 945 5.27 2.72 -61.08
C ILE A 945 4.80 4.15 -61.30
N GLU A 946 4.90 4.67 -62.53
CA GLU A 946 4.39 5.98 -62.92
C GLU A 946 2.85 6.06 -62.77
N ARG A 947 2.09 5.04 -63.21
CA ARG A 947 0.62 4.98 -63.01
C ARG A 947 0.18 4.90 -61.54
N ILE A 948 0.89 4.15 -60.70
CA ILE A 948 0.64 4.11 -59.25
C ILE A 948 0.95 5.49 -58.64
N ILE A 949 1.98 6.17 -59.14
CA ILE A 949 2.40 7.53 -58.72
C ILE A 949 1.43 8.63 -59.18
N GLU A 950 0.70 8.42 -60.28
CA GLU A 950 -0.25 9.37 -60.88
C GLU A 950 -1.67 9.30 -60.28
N GLY A 951 -2.02 8.20 -59.60
CA GLY A 951 -3.33 8.02 -58.97
C GLY A 951 -4.38 7.43 -59.92
N GLY A 952 -5.11 6.41 -59.45
CA GLY A 952 -6.12 5.68 -60.23
C GLY A 952 -6.16 4.17 -59.96
N CYS A 953 -7.07 3.48 -60.65
CA CYS A 953 -7.20 2.03 -60.64
C CYS A 953 -5.99 1.39 -61.35
N PHE A 954 -5.30 0.47 -60.70
CA PHE A 954 -4.10 -0.20 -61.23
C PHE A 954 -4.17 -1.71 -61.05
N GLU A 955 -3.50 -2.47 -61.92
CA GLU A 955 -3.22 -3.90 -61.78
C GLU A 955 -1.74 -4.12 -62.11
N VAL A 956 -0.96 -4.74 -61.22
CA VAL A 956 0.49 -4.97 -61.39
C VAL A 956 0.84 -6.41 -61.15
N GLU A 957 1.63 -6.99 -62.07
CA GLU A 957 2.30 -8.26 -61.84
C GLU A 957 3.65 -8.06 -61.14
N PHE A 958 3.94 -8.84 -60.11
CA PHE A 958 5.21 -8.80 -59.41
C PHE A 958 5.90 -10.16 -59.46
N GLU A 959 7.23 -10.12 -59.47
CA GLU A 959 8.07 -11.32 -59.47
C GLU A 959 8.13 -11.90 -58.06
N THR A 960 8.33 -11.02 -57.06
CA THR A 960 8.40 -11.40 -55.65
C THR A 960 7.98 -10.26 -54.72
N ILE A 961 7.17 -10.56 -53.68
CA ILE A 961 6.96 -9.70 -52.51
C ILE A 961 7.64 -10.32 -51.29
N GLY A 962 8.70 -9.66 -50.80
CA GLY A 962 9.34 -9.79 -49.49
C GLY A 962 9.98 -11.14 -49.12
N GLU A 963 11.23 -11.11 -48.63
CA GLU A 963 11.63 -12.04 -47.56
C GLU A 963 10.88 -11.58 -46.28
N GLY A 964 10.02 -12.41 -45.71
CA GLY A 964 9.44 -12.13 -44.38
C GLY A 964 7.96 -11.77 -44.32
N ILE A 965 7.09 -12.36 -45.15
CA ILE A 965 5.63 -12.31 -44.87
C ILE A 965 5.37 -13.20 -43.67
N LYS A 966 4.95 -12.59 -42.55
CA LYS A 966 4.63 -13.30 -41.31
C LYS A 966 3.12 -13.51 -41.25
N PHE A 967 2.68 -14.76 -41.38
CA PHE A 967 1.29 -15.11 -41.14
C PHE A 967 1.13 -15.56 -39.69
N GLU A 968 0.09 -15.06 -39.04
CA GLU A 968 -0.10 -15.21 -37.59
C GLU A 968 -1.36 -16.01 -37.24
N ARG A 969 -2.07 -16.65 -38.19
CA ARG A 969 -3.24 -17.49 -37.85
C ARG A 969 -3.59 -18.60 -38.86
N SER A 970 -3.93 -19.79 -38.34
CA SER A 970 -4.63 -20.88 -39.04
C SER A 970 -5.96 -21.13 -38.31
N ILE A 971 -7.10 -20.95 -38.99
CA ILE A 971 -8.43 -21.12 -38.41
C ILE A 971 -9.03 -22.46 -38.85
N GLU A 972 -9.00 -23.46 -37.95
CA GLU A 972 -9.90 -24.61 -38.03
C GLU A 972 -11.15 -24.31 -37.17
N ASN A 973 -12.31 -24.29 -37.83
CA ASN A 973 -13.68 -24.27 -37.28
C ASN A 973 -14.31 -22.89 -36.98
N LEU A 974 -14.93 -22.31 -38.02
CA LEU A 974 -16.12 -21.48 -37.87
C LEU A 974 -17.16 -21.90 -38.91
N LYS A 975 -18.28 -22.48 -38.45
CA LYS A 975 -19.51 -22.57 -39.23
C LYS A 975 -20.20 -21.21 -39.20
N PHE A 976 -20.68 -20.77 -40.36
CA PHE A 976 -21.39 -19.52 -40.56
C PHE A 976 -22.91 -19.74 -40.51
N GLU A 977 -23.62 -18.92 -39.75
CA GLU A 977 -25.00 -18.55 -40.06
C GLU A 977 -25.06 -17.01 -40.22
N ASN A 978 -25.24 -16.60 -41.48
CA ASN A 978 -25.76 -15.34 -41.99
C ASN A 978 -25.34 -14.00 -41.34
N GLY A 979 -24.40 -13.31 -42.02
CA GLY A 979 -24.55 -11.89 -42.37
C GLY A 979 -23.83 -10.86 -41.48
N ASN A 980 -22.76 -10.28 -42.04
CA ASN A 980 -21.93 -9.14 -41.59
C ASN A 980 -20.84 -9.45 -40.55
N ILE A 981 -19.57 -9.27 -40.97
CA ILE A 981 -18.36 -9.31 -40.14
C ILE A 981 -17.89 -7.85 -40.03
N GLU A 982 -18.06 -7.22 -38.86
CA GLU A 982 -17.50 -5.90 -38.52
C GLU A 982 -16.15 -6.06 -37.75
N GLU A 983 -15.39 -4.98 -37.65
CA GLU A 983 -13.94 -4.89 -37.36
C GLU A 983 -13.42 -5.74 -36.17
N TYR A 984 -12.22 -6.31 -36.34
CA TYR A 984 -11.58 -7.28 -35.45
C TYR A 984 -10.96 -6.63 -34.20
N SER A 985 -11.53 -6.81 -33.01
CA SER A 985 -11.04 -6.54 -31.63
C SER A 985 -10.35 -5.19 -31.29
N HIS A 986 -10.46 -4.75 -30.03
CA HIS A 986 -9.83 -3.51 -29.53
C HIS A 986 -8.30 -3.54 -29.73
N TYR A 987 -7.67 -4.67 -29.41
CA TYR A 987 -6.23 -4.91 -29.58
C TYR A 987 -5.71 -4.59 -30.99
N ASN A 988 -6.39 -5.07 -32.03
CA ASN A 988 -5.95 -4.81 -33.41
C ASN A 988 -6.31 -3.39 -33.85
N THR A 989 -7.42 -2.85 -33.36
CA THR A 989 -7.83 -1.46 -33.62
C THR A 989 -6.76 -0.48 -33.13
N PHE A 990 -6.23 -0.65 -31.91
CA PHE A 990 -5.15 0.21 -31.40
C PHE A 990 -3.81 -0.03 -32.09
N LYS A 991 -3.49 -1.27 -32.49
CA LYS A 991 -2.31 -1.52 -33.36
C LYS A 991 -2.40 -0.76 -34.68
N ILE A 992 -3.57 -0.76 -35.31
CA ILE A 992 -3.82 -0.01 -36.54
C ILE A 992 -3.62 1.49 -36.28
N CYS A 993 -4.22 2.03 -35.21
CA CYS A 993 -4.07 3.44 -34.85
C CYS A 993 -2.61 3.83 -34.65
N LYS A 994 -1.85 3.04 -33.89
CA LYS A 994 -0.41 3.23 -33.69
C LYS A 994 0.36 3.27 -35.00
N ILE A 995 0.10 2.35 -35.92
CA ILE A 995 0.77 2.31 -37.23
C ILE A 995 0.48 3.58 -38.02
N TYR A 996 -0.77 4.05 -38.04
CA TYR A 996 -1.12 5.28 -38.75
C TYR A 996 -0.44 6.50 -38.13
N VAL A 997 -0.45 6.64 -36.80
CA VAL A 997 0.16 7.77 -36.09
C VAL A 997 1.69 7.76 -36.22
N GLU A 998 2.34 6.61 -36.08
CA GLU A 998 3.80 6.45 -36.22
C GLU A 998 4.31 6.81 -37.63
N ASN A 999 3.44 6.73 -38.65
CA ASN A 999 3.80 7.02 -40.04
C ASN A 999 3.26 8.37 -40.54
N ALA A 1000 2.57 9.14 -39.70
CA ALA A 1000 2.10 10.49 -40.04
C ALA A 1000 3.17 11.55 -39.74
N SER A 1001 3.23 12.61 -40.54
CA SER A 1001 3.96 13.82 -40.18
C SER A 1001 3.19 14.66 -39.15
N ASP A 1002 3.88 15.54 -38.42
CA ASP A 1002 3.25 16.48 -37.46
C ASP A 1002 2.19 17.40 -38.10
N SER A 1003 2.28 17.62 -39.42
CA SER A 1003 1.26 18.37 -40.18
C SER A 1003 0.02 17.56 -40.53
N GLU A 1004 0.15 16.24 -40.62
CA GLU A 1004 -0.95 15.31 -40.96
C GLU A 1004 -1.72 14.91 -39.70
N TYR A 1005 -1.02 14.52 -38.63
CA TYR A 1005 -1.62 14.12 -37.36
C TYR A 1005 -1.33 15.16 -36.29
N ARG A 1006 -2.38 15.90 -35.90
CA ARG A 1006 -2.23 17.08 -35.03
C ARG A 1006 -2.92 16.91 -33.69
N LEU A 1007 -2.17 17.15 -32.62
CA LEU A 1007 -2.62 17.08 -31.24
C LEU A 1007 -2.58 18.46 -30.56
N TRP A 1008 -3.49 18.68 -29.61
CA TRP A 1008 -3.35 19.69 -28.58
C TRP A 1008 -2.26 19.27 -27.59
N PRO A 1009 -1.43 20.20 -27.09
CA PRO A 1009 -0.40 19.89 -26.11
C PRO A 1009 -1.00 19.82 -24.70
N VAL A 1010 -2.02 18.98 -24.50
CA VAL A 1010 -2.69 18.83 -23.20
C VAL A 1010 -1.70 18.31 -22.14
N ILE A 1011 -1.89 18.70 -20.88
CA ILE A 1011 -1.11 18.15 -19.77
C ILE A 1011 -1.37 16.65 -19.59
N ASP A 1012 -0.42 15.91 -19.06
CA ASP A 1012 -0.66 14.53 -18.65
C ASP A 1012 -1.24 14.51 -17.23
N ASP A 1013 -2.13 13.55 -16.96
CA ASP A 1013 -2.75 13.27 -15.66
C ASP A 1013 -3.35 14.50 -14.94
N PRO A 1014 -4.23 15.28 -15.60
CA PRO A 1014 -4.89 16.41 -14.96
C PRO A 1014 -5.83 15.95 -13.84
N ASN A 1015 -5.82 16.64 -12.70
CA ASN A 1015 -6.77 16.48 -11.61
C ASN A 1015 -7.26 17.84 -11.07
N ALA A 1016 -8.13 17.82 -10.05
CA ALA A 1016 -8.67 19.05 -9.46
C ALA A 1016 -7.57 20.00 -8.94
N ALA A 1017 -6.46 19.47 -8.41
CA ALA A 1017 -5.34 20.28 -7.93
C ALA A 1017 -4.53 20.93 -9.07
N SER A 1018 -4.52 20.32 -10.28
CA SER A 1018 -3.77 20.82 -11.44
C SER A 1018 -4.17 22.24 -11.85
N TYR A 1019 -5.39 22.68 -11.52
CA TYR A 1019 -5.93 23.97 -11.95
C TYR A 1019 -6.18 24.97 -10.83
N VAL A 1020 -5.76 24.72 -9.60
CA VAL A 1020 -5.98 25.63 -8.45
C VAL A 1020 -5.43 27.04 -8.71
N LYS A 1021 -4.34 27.17 -9.48
CA LYS A 1021 -3.76 28.46 -9.88
C LYS A 1021 -4.51 29.17 -11.02
N TYR A 1022 -5.48 28.50 -11.64
CA TYR A 1022 -6.25 28.97 -12.78
C TYR A 1022 -7.75 28.88 -12.47
N PRO A 1023 -8.32 29.80 -11.66
CA PRO A 1023 -9.68 29.68 -11.13
C PRO A 1023 -10.76 29.40 -12.19
N ASN A 1024 -10.64 30.03 -13.36
CA ASN A 1024 -11.57 29.83 -14.47
C ASN A 1024 -11.49 28.42 -15.06
N ILE A 1025 -10.26 27.89 -15.25
CA ILE A 1025 -10.04 26.52 -15.75
C ILE A 1025 -10.48 25.51 -14.68
N ASN A 1026 -10.23 25.81 -13.42
CA ASN A 1026 -10.66 25.00 -12.28
C ASN A 1026 -12.18 24.84 -12.26
N ALA A 1027 -12.94 25.94 -12.41
CA ALA A 1027 -14.40 25.88 -12.50
C ALA A 1027 -14.89 24.99 -13.65
N THR A 1028 -14.25 25.09 -14.82
CA THR A 1028 -14.55 24.25 -15.99
C THR A 1028 -14.22 22.77 -15.75
N ALA A 1029 -13.10 22.46 -15.10
CA ALA A 1029 -12.73 21.09 -14.73
C ALA A 1029 -13.67 20.50 -13.67
N THR A 1030 -14.10 21.30 -12.69
CA THR A 1030 -15.13 20.90 -11.71
C THR A 1030 -16.46 20.60 -12.39
N ALA A 1031 -16.89 21.43 -13.35
CA ALA A 1031 -18.09 21.15 -14.15
C ALA A 1031 -17.98 19.85 -14.94
N PHE A 1032 -16.78 19.54 -15.48
CA PHE A 1032 -16.52 18.26 -16.14
C PHE A 1032 -16.65 17.07 -15.17
N ASN A 1033 -16.03 17.14 -14.00
CA ASN A 1033 -16.10 16.07 -12.98
C ASN A 1033 -17.53 15.87 -12.46
N ALA A 1034 -18.28 16.95 -12.24
CA ALA A 1034 -19.68 16.90 -11.88
C ALA A 1034 -20.50 16.20 -12.98
N ALA A 1035 -20.30 16.56 -14.25
CA ALA A 1035 -20.99 15.91 -15.37
C ALA A 1035 -20.61 14.43 -15.49
N TYR A 1036 -19.35 14.07 -15.28
CA TYR A 1036 -18.88 12.69 -15.36
C TYR A 1036 -19.44 11.83 -14.22
N SER A 1037 -19.43 12.36 -13.00
CA SER A 1037 -20.04 11.72 -11.82
C SER A 1037 -21.55 11.60 -11.96
N TYR A 1038 -22.21 12.57 -12.57
CA TYR A 1038 -23.64 12.51 -12.88
C TYR A 1038 -23.96 11.40 -13.90
N LEU A 1039 -23.07 11.16 -14.87
CA LEU A 1039 -23.21 10.04 -15.80
C LEU A 1039 -23.19 8.70 -15.06
N MET A 1040 -22.30 8.54 -14.08
CA MET A 1040 -22.24 7.34 -13.24
C MET A 1040 -23.49 7.17 -12.38
N LEU A 1041 -24.04 8.25 -11.84
CA LEU A 1041 -25.33 8.22 -11.14
C LEU A 1041 -26.50 7.83 -12.06
N LEU A 1042 -26.52 8.32 -13.30
CA LEU A 1042 -27.52 7.93 -14.30
C LEU A 1042 -27.43 6.42 -14.61
N LEU A 1043 -26.21 5.90 -14.76
CA LEU A 1043 -25.96 4.48 -14.96
C LEU A 1043 -26.47 3.69 -13.75
N GLN A 1044 -26.05 4.00 -12.53
CA GLN A 1044 -26.51 3.30 -11.33
C GLN A 1044 -28.04 3.28 -11.19
N ASN A 1045 -28.70 4.41 -11.44
CA ASN A 1045 -30.16 4.51 -11.35
C ASN A 1045 -30.89 3.74 -12.47
N ALA A 1046 -30.27 3.52 -13.64
CA ALA A 1046 -30.87 2.74 -14.72
C ALA A 1046 -31.02 1.24 -14.38
N TRP A 1047 -30.18 0.70 -13.48
CA TRP A 1047 -30.25 -0.67 -12.99
C TRP A 1047 -30.93 -0.81 -11.62
N ARG A 1048 -31.50 0.26 -11.05
CA ARG A 1048 -32.01 0.29 -9.66
C ARG A 1048 -33.28 -0.54 -9.43
N THR A 1049 -33.38 -1.11 -8.23
CA THR A 1049 -34.56 -1.73 -7.62
C THR A 1049 -35.44 -0.69 -6.89
N SER A 1050 -36.75 -0.65 -7.16
CA SER A 1050 -37.69 0.09 -6.30
C SER A 1050 -38.30 -0.87 -5.26
N ASN A 1051 -38.34 -0.48 -3.99
CA ASN A 1051 -38.95 -1.27 -2.90
C ASN A 1051 -40.49 -1.21 -2.89
N LYS A 1052 -41.10 -0.65 -3.93
CA LYS A 1052 -42.56 -0.52 -4.07
C LYS A 1052 -42.99 -1.40 -5.24
N GLU A 1053 -44.11 -2.09 -5.11
CA GLU A 1053 -44.77 -2.80 -6.22
C GLU A 1053 -45.28 -1.78 -7.26
N GLU A 1054 -44.37 -1.09 -7.95
CA GLU A 1054 -44.70 -0.23 -9.08
C GLU A 1054 -44.87 -1.06 -10.36
N ASN A 1055 -45.77 -0.62 -11.23
CA ASN A 1055 -46.07 -1.28 -12.51
C ASN A 1055 -44.81 -1.32 -13.41
N GLU A 1056 -44.40 -2.52 -13.85
CA GLU A 1056 -43.22 -2.79 -14.68
C GLU A 1056 -43.14 -1.88 -15.94
N GLU A 1057 -44.28 -1.49 -16.50
CA GLU A 1057 -44.35 -0.60 -17.66
C GLU A 1057 -43.85 0.84 -17.34
N LYS A 1058 -44.13 1.34 -16.13
CA LYS A 1058 -43.67 2.67 -15.68
C LYS A 1058 -42.17 2.66 -15.38
N GLU A 1059 -41.65 1.60 -14.77
CA GLU A 1059 -40.21 1.45 -14.50
C GLU A 1059 -39.43 1.35 -15.82
N ASN A 1060 -39.90 0.56 -16.78
CA ASN A 1060 -39.27 0.45 -18.11
C ASN A 1060 -39.28 1.78 -18.86
N LYS A 1061 -40.34 2.58 -18.76
CA LYS A 1061 -40.41 3.93 -19.33
C LYS A 1061 -39.37 4.86 -18.67
N LYS A 1062 -39.25 4.85 -17.34
CA LYS A 1062 -38.28 5.65 -16.59
C LYS A 1062 -36.84 5.28 -16.97
N LYS A 1063 -36.52 3.98 -17.04
CA LYS A 1063 -35.21 3.49 -17.52
C LYS A 1063 -34.90 4.00 -18.92
N LYS A 1064 -35.87 3.92 -19.84
CA LYS A 1064 -35.73 4.39 -21.22
C LYS A 1064 -35.50 5.91 -21.30
N GLU A 1065 -36.10 6.70 -20.41
CA GLU A 1065 -35.87 8.15 -20.32
C GLU A 1065 -34.44 8.48 -19.84
N LEU A 1066 -33.93 7.78 -18.82
CA LEU A 1066 -32.54 7.93 -18.34
C LEU A 1066 -31.52 7.58 -19.44
N VAL A 1067 -31.78 6.49 -20.15
CA VAL A 1067 -30.89 5.87 -21.14
C VAL A 1067 -30.91 6.58 -22.50
N ILE A 1068 -32.09 6.87 -23.07
CA ILE A 1068 -32.20 7.45 -24.43
C ILE A 1068 -32.11 8.97 -24.38
N GLY A 1069 -32.62 9.58 -23.29
CA GLY A 1069 -32.62 11.02 -23.10
C GLY A 1069 -31.39 11.50 -22.32
N GLY A 1070 -31.20 10.99 -21.11
CA GLY A 1070 -30.20 11.51 -20.17
C GLY A 1070 -28.74 11.27 -20.60
N MET A 1071 -28.36 10.02 -20.85
CA MET A 1071 -26.95 9.66 -21.10
C MET A 1071 -26.38 10.26 -22.40
N PRO A 1072 -27.03 10.15 -23.59
CA PRO A 1072 -26.53 10.77 -24.81
C PRO A 1072 -26.47 12.29 -24.72
N ALA A 1073 -27.46 12.93 -24.07
CA ALA A 1073 -27.47 14.37 -23.84
C ALA A 1073 -26.26 14.80 -22.99
N LEU A 1074 -25.96 14.09 -21.92
CA LEU A 1074 -24.81 14.39 -21.07
C LEU A 1074 -23.46 14.13 -21.77
N MET A 1075 -23.33 12.99 -22.45
CA MET A 1075 -22.09 12.62 -23.16
C MET A 1075 -21.78 13.55 -24.33
N HIS A 1076 -22.77 13.87 -25.16
CA HIS A 1076 -22.57 14.67 -26.38
C HIS A 1076 -22.82 16.16 -26.20
N GLY A 1077 -23.70 16.54 -25.28
CA GLY A 1077 -24.09 17.93 -25.05
C GLY A 1077 -23.38 18.59 -23.87
N VAL A 1078 -22.68 17.85 -23.00
CA VAL A 1078 -21.97 18.42 -21.83
C VAL A 1078 -20.52 17.96 -21.78
N LEU A 1079 -20.26 16.66 -21.61
CA LEU A 1079 -18.91 16.12 -21.44
C LEU A 1079 -18.00 16.40 -22.64
N LYS A 1080 -18.44 16.03 -23.85
CA LYS A 1080 -17.64 16.25 -25.07
C LYS A 1080 -17.35 17.75 -25.33
N PRO A 1081 -18.32 18.68 -25.29
CA PRO A 1081 -18.06 20.11 -25.46
C PRO A 1081 -17.06 20.65 -24.41
N ILE A 1082 -17.27 20.35 -23.13
CA ILE A 1082 -16.38 20.83 -22.05
C ILE A 1082 -14.97 20.27 -22.19
N ALA A 1083 -14.81 18.98 -22.49
CA ALA A 1083 -13.49 18.37 -22.69
C ALA A 1083 -12.76 18.95 -23.91
N THR A 1084 -13.48 19.17 -25.01
CA THR A 1084 -12.90 19.79 -26.23
C THR A 1084 -12.43 21.21 -25.90
N PHE A 1085 -13.25 21.99 -25.19
CA PHE A 1085 -12.90 23.34 -24.78
C PHE A 1085 -11.69 23.37 -23.83
N LEU A 1086 -11.62 22.48 -22.84
CA LEU A 1086 -10.46 22.35 -21.95
C LEU A 1086 -9.16 22.10 -22.73
N ALA A 1087 -9.19 21.22 -23.74
CA ALA A 1087 -8.02 20.90 -24.57
C ALA A 1087 -7.47 22.11 -25.37
N GLU A 1088 -8.26 23.17 -25.55
CA GLU A 1088 -7.88 24.39 -26.26
C GLU A 1088 -7.29 25.47 -25.34
N LEU A 1089 -7.56 25.40 -24.03
CA LEU A 1089 -7.18 26.44 -23.08
C LEU A 1089 -5.71 26.32 -22.69
N PRO A 1090 -4.85 27.32 -22.99
CA PRO A 1090 -3.45 27.29 -22.58
C PRO A 1090 -3.32 27.51 -21.06
N ILE A 1091 -2.49 26.70 -20.42
CA ILE A 1091 -2.05 26.90 -19.01
C ILE A 1091 -0.63 27.46 -18.94
N THR A 1092 0.22 27.10 -19.91
CA THR A 1092 1.59 27.61 -20.11
C THR A 1092 1.80 27.88 -21.60
N ALA A 1093 2.97 28.41 -21.98
CA ALA A 1093 3.28 28.66 -23.38
C ALA A 1093 3.32 27.36 -24.23
N ASP A 1094 3.53 26.22 -23.59
CA ASP A 1094 3.76 24.91 -24.21
C ASP A 1094 2.73 23.84 -23.83
N LYS A 1095 1.79 24.13 -22.91
CA LYS A 1095 0.77 23.17 -22.48
C LYS A 1095 -0.63 23.76 -22.37
N ASN A 1096 -1.61 22.93 -22.72
CA ASN A 1096 -3.04 23.19 -22.58
C ASN A 1096 -3.64 22.39 -21.42
N ALA A 1097 -4.78 22.84 -20.92
CA ALA A 1097 -5.59 22.07 -19.97
C ALA A 1097 -6.17 20.81 -20.65
N GLY A 1098 -6.76 19.95 -19.83
CA GLY A 1098 -7.38 18.70 -20.22
C GLY A 1098 -8.45 18.25 -19.22
N ALA A 1099 -9.32 17.35 -19.67
CA ALA A 1099 -10.39 16.78 -18.86
C ALA A 1099 -9.87 15.88 -17.73
N THR A 1100 -10.39 16.04 -16.51
CA THR A 1100 -9.84 15.41 -15.29
C THR A 1100 -10.44 14.06 -14.93
N PHE A 1101 -11.66 13.76 -15.40
CA PHE A 1101 -12.39 12.50 -15.12
C PHE A 1101 -12.45 12.11 -13.62
N GLY A 1102 -12.38 13.08 -12.72
CA GLY A 1102 -12.34 12.87 -11.28
C GLY A 1102 -13.73 12.71 -10.67
N TYR A 1103 -13.75 12.09 -9.48
CA TYR A 1103 -14.94 12.00 -8.64
C TYR A 1103 -15.41 13.40 -8.20
N TYR A 1104 -16.71 13.64 -8.29
CA TYR A 1104 -17.40 14.81 -7.75
C TYR A 1104 -18.42 14.33 -6.72
N GLU A 1105 -18.31 14.83 -5.49
CA GLU A 1105 -19.21 14.49 -4.41
C GLU A 1105 -20.49 15.34 -4.51
N PHE A 1106 -21.63 14.67 -4.70
CA PHE A 1106 -22.93 15.31 -4.61
C PHE A 1106 -23.44 15.21 -3.16
N THR A 1107 -23.86 16.34 -2.58
CA THR A 1107 -24.35 16.40 -1.19
C THR A 1107 -25.88 16.30 -1.11
N ASP A 1108 -26.43 16.01 0.06
CA ASP A 1108 -27.89 15.99 0.29
C ASP A 1108 -28.54 17.39 0.37
N GLU A 1109 -27.75 18.47 0.24
CA GLU A 1109 -28.24 19.85 0.35
C GLU A 1109 -29.20 20.24 -0.77
N SER A 1110 -29.01 19.67 -1.96
CA SER A 1110 -29.85 19.91 -3.15
C SER A 1110 -29.76 18.72 -4.10
N SER A 1111 -30.61 18.63 -5.12
CA SER A 1111 -30.56 17.47 -6.02
C SER A 1111 -29.26 17.45 -6.84
N PRO A 1112 -28.72 16.27 -7.21
CA PRO A 1112 -27.53 16.16 -8.05
C PRO A 1112 -27.63 16.98 -9.34
N LYS A 1113 -28.85 17.09 -9.90
CA LYS A 1113 -29.10 17.90 -11.10
C LYS A 1113 -28.86 19.38 -10.81
N GLN A 1114 -29.33 19.88 -9.67
CA GLN A 1114 -29.17 21.28 -9.29
C GLN A 1114 -27.69 21.63 -9.05
N GLN A 1115 -26.95 20.73 -8.41
CA GLN A 1115 -25.51 20.88 -8.20
C GLN A 1115 -24.73 20.87 -9.53
N LEU A 1116 -25.09 19.96 -10.46
CA LEU A 1116 -24.53 19.93 -11.81
C LEU A 1116 -24.82 21.24 -12.57
N ILE A 1117 -26.06 21.73 -12.51
CA ILE A 1117 -26.44 23.01 -13.13
C ILE A 1117 -25.58 24.15 -12.57
N ALA A 1118 -25.39 24.21 -11.25
CA ALA A 1118 -24.57 25.24 -10.62
C ALA A 1118 -23.12 25.18 -11.12
N ALA A 1119 -22.51 23.99 -11.14
CA ALA A 1119 -21.13 23.80 -11.61
C ALA A 1119 -20.96 24.22 -13.08
N VAL A 1120 -21.85 23.80 -13.98
CA VAL A 1120 -21.79 24.16 -15.42
C VAL A 1120 -22.05 25.66 -15.63
N GLN A 1121 -22.96 26.26 -14.86
CA GLN A 1121 -23.19 27.71 -14.90
C GLN A 1121 -21.96 28.50 -14.42
N GLU A 1122 -21.24 28.01 -13.42
CA GLU A 1122 -20.01 28.64 -12.93
C GLU A 1122 -18.90 28.58 -13.98
N ALA A 1123 -18.73 27.44 -14.66
CA ALA A 1123 -17.84 27.33 -15.81
C ALA A 1123 -18.21 28.33 -16.94
N TYR A 1124 -19.50 28.45 -17.27
CA TYR A 1124 -19.95 29.43 -18.28
C TYR A 1124 -19.73 30.87 -17.83
N LYS A 1125 -19.93 31.21 -16.55
CA LYS A 1125 -19.59 32.54 -16.00
C LYS A 1125 -18.09 32.84 -16.14
N ALA A 1126 -17.23 31.84 -15.98
CA ALA A 1126 -15.79 31.99 -16.16
C ALA A 1126 -15.41 32.24 -17.63
N PHE A 1127 -16.19 31.71 -18.59
CA PHE A 1127 -15.97 31.88 -20.03
C PHE A 1127 -17.29 32.18 -20.80
N PRO A 1128 -17.88 33.38 -20.63
CA PRO A 1128 -19.24 33.68 -21.12
C PRO A 1128 -19.37 33.74 -22.64
N LYS A 1129 -18.25 33.75 -23.37
CA LYS A 1129 -18.20 33.75 -24.83
C LYS A 1129 -18.02 32.35 -25.44
N SER A 1130 -17.85 31.31 -24.63
CA SER A 1130 -17.76 29.94 -25.15
C SER A 1130 -19.15 29.45 -25.55
N ASN A 1131 -19.28 29.06 -26.81
CA ASN A 1131 -20.51 28.45 -27.32
C ASN A 1131 -20.69 27.05 -26.72
N GLU A 1132 -19.59 26.31 -26.52
CA GLU A 1132 -19.55 24.97 -25.96
C GLU A 1132 -20.13 24.93 -24.54
N LEU A 1133 -19.74 25.90 -23.70
CA LEU A 1133 -20.25 26.02 -22.34
C LEU A 1133 -21.69 26.56 -22.30
N GLY A 1134 -22.03 27.49 -23.21
CA GLY A 1134 -23.39 28.00 -23.34
C GLY A 1134 -24.40 26.89 -23.73
N ASP A 1135 -24.02 26.04 -24.68
CA ASP A 1135 -24.82 24.88 -25.09
C ASP A 1135 -24.93 23.85 -23.95
N ALA A 1136 -23.84 23.60 -23.22
CA ALA A 1136 -23.85 22.70 -22.05
C ALA A 1136 -24.84 23.16 -20.97
N VAL A 1137 -24.94 24.47 -20.70
CA VAL A 1137 -25.95 25.04 -19.76
C VAL A 1137 -27.38 24.70 -20.22
N ASN A 1138 -27.67 24.80 -21.52
CA ASN A 1138 -29.01 24.47 -22.03
C ASN A 1138 -29.33 22.97 -21.87
N VAL A 1139 -28.33 22.12 -22.11
CA VAL A 1139 -28.48 20.67 -22.02
C VAL A 1139 -28.70 20.20 -20.58
N VAL A 1140 -27.93 20.68 -19.60
CA VAL A 1140 -28.07 20.23 -18.19
C VAL A 1140 -29.45 20.53 -17.60
N ASN A 1141 -30.11 21.60 -18.07
CA ASN A 1141 -31.48 21.93 -17.66
C ASN A 1141 -32.51 20.88 -18.12
N SER A 1142 -32.25 20.19 -19.24
CA SER A 1142 -33.13 19.16 -19.80
C SER A 1142 -32.93 17.76 -19.19
N LEU A 1143 -31.90 17.56 -18.36
CA LEU A 1143 -31.60 16.26 -17.76
C LEU A 1143 -32.66 15.83 -16.72
N PRO A 1144 -32.91 14.52 -16.54
CA PRO A 1144 -33.83 14.03 -15.52
C PRO A 1144 -33.27 14.27 -14.12
N ASP A 1145 -34.11 14.52 -13.13
CA ASP A 1145 -33.69 14.61 -11.72
C ASP A 1145 -33.56 13.20 -11.11
N ILE A 1146 -32.48 12.97 -10.35
CA ILE A 1146 -32.12 11.63 -9.85
C ILE A 1146 -31.77 11.65 -8.37
N SER A 1147 -32.00 10.52 -7.69
CA SER A 1147 -31.80 10.38 -6.26
C SER A 1147 -30.35 10.06 -5.92
N LEU A 1148 -29.85 10.63 -4.81
CA LEU A 1148 -28.55 10.33 -4.20
C LEU A 1148 -28.52 9.02 -3.43
N SER A 1149 -29.67 8.56 -2.91
CA SER A 1149 -29.74 7.41 -2.01
C SER A 1149 -28.99 6.18 -2.54
N VAL A 1150 -27.91 5.87 -1.80
CA VAL A 1150 -26.88 4.82 -1.89
C VAL A 1150 -27.29 3.55 -2.64
#